data_AF-A0A418MU71-F1
#
_entry.id   AF-A0A418MU71-F1
#
_cell.length_a   1.000
_cell.length_b   1.000
_cell.length_c   1.000
_cell.angle_alpha   90.00
_cell.angle_beta   90.00
_cell.angle_gamma   90.00
#
_symmetry.space_group_name_H-M   'P 1'
#
loop_
_entity.id
_entity.type
_entity.pdbx_description
1 polymer ?
#
loop_
_entity_poly.entity_id
_entity_poly.type
_entity_poly.pdbx_seq_one_letter_code
_entity_poly.pdbx_strand_id
1 'polypeptide(L)'
;MALGNEPAILLLRGEPALTAAPDVTEAAVRVVAGLHAEGGSLDAIVLVGDLTTTASGNEFEALTELIDRILDECFEAPGLQELPVVLAAPGSLDRQARSSSLVTVRSLTDWWPQVQGSFWANETPDLEEAIRDSYARLNGWYARYRPESGWQAGMLPGEGAVVLDAGGVRLGLAVANTTFRMLSVDAGAELATLHPQQVAMLLGDSEQRPSLDALALVAALPPTDPPPALPVPVFPIAGRPESAAGGGWNIAQSGASLLIAGRGGDGTVRLTDQRGHCLDAVAPVAGESAGPREAARSEGEPSSAAHEGEKSPRVVAEERAALFEDLDQAVATGNAILVVTSGIEPESCGEWGTELGSPDDLFEALAESLPAQTDGRVALAEVMSRLRQTDSTLVRRTVAGMLVDTGPAVNKTAMRLLLAPWYRIYDCTGTNIFAAIAARVQLDANVVVVDAHRDAPGSVRPQLEVVAMNGIAPGTSTAPVVFDIDDRGRGSRARWFRQMKADLITHPVVFVSREIGSRHLSLYLNALVGDHGPTKGQPSRFAIAPGDDPVVSWKLAGAGITQLPTGVAELARDRLGTSREPIRRGIQLRARARAVQDRNAGVQMVSALLEAAPDGDPLYLRGTDPTWGDVKEAIPASLSTLAAMLDAADAPASQRPVLVLNDRSGTGKSTTLMQLAMALYMKGLAVGWVDRATTKSSQDVFEECIDLGLDAVMIDDVDIFGAEAARLMTRLGRRGNVLVAATIRSTRGHLLDEVPGLTKVPPLRLTDEDLDALVHRLDTYRQLGKLKQVKLHAARVERLRRVCDRDLMAAMVEVITGYRFEQRVNSEFSQLDQRERNIYATVCLFEALQYEDRSLTLPQNALLQIASDGLPDLAVNRAIEGLISSRRMLVRRESGHIRTRHRVVAEAMEKSIRADKSYFRQLFEQLLLFYVQRGAGITDRNDPTRRAMVALINHRVMIKSGLSVKAVREVYNELHDYLKDDFHYWLQCGSYELEKRNLDLAATYLDTARGCEGGLDHFKVVTTWGMVCLRRANERPADGTLHAEAVDAFRELERVASQEGDRSPHTFTTIVQDGTLWLQRGAFFTMDERQGIARRILHWIGVGRRLLELNAQFRSVADHCAPALKKMVEAEEDRSIPL
;
A
#
# COMPACT_ATOMS: atom_id res chain seq x y z
N MET A 1 10.85 11.84 -51.64
CA MET A 1 9.84 12.52 -50.80
C MET A 1 10.55 12.89 -49.51
N ALA A 2 10.40 14.11 -49.01
CA ALA A 2 10.91 14.43 -47.67
C ALA A 2 9.89 13.89 -46.67
N LEU A 3 10.17 12.73 -46.09
CA LEU A 3 9.25 11.91 -45.27
C LEU A 3 9.02 12.46 -43.85
N GLY A 4 9.30 13.74 -43.63
CA GLY A 4 9.50 14.26 -42.28
C GLY A 4 8.26 14.64 -41.49
N ASN A 5 7.04 14.59 -42.06
CA ASN A 5 5.83 15.09 -41.37
C ASN A 5 4.50 14.42 -41.76
N GLU A 6 4.42 13.49 -42.71
CA GLU A 6 3.13 12.90 -43.15
C GLU A 6 2.71 11.71 -42.26
N PRO A 7 1.40 11.46 -42.02
CA PRO A 7 0.96 10.32 -41.20
C PRO A 7 1.44 8.98 -41.76
N ALA A 8 2.17 8.21 -40.95
CA ALA A 8 2.76 6.93 -41.30
C ALA A 8 2.12 5.78 -40.50
N ILE A 9 1.59 4.78 -41.21
CA ILE A 9 0.85 3.64 -40.65
C ILE A 9 1.55 2.34 -41.01
N LEU A 10 1.89 1.53 -40.02
CA LEU A 10 2.45 0.19 -40.20
C LEU A 10 1.33 -0.86 -40.12
N LEU A 11 0.99 -1.46 -41.25
CA LEU A 11 0.06 -2.59 -41.32
C LEU A 11 0.80 -3.91 -41.12
N LEU A 12 0.31 -4.73 -40.19
CA LEU A 12 0.83 -6.06 -39.90
C LEU A 12 -0.22 -7.12 -40.18
N ARG A 13 0.15 -8.10 -41.00
CA ARG A 13 -0.67 -9.27 -41.31
C ARG A 13 0.17 -10.53 -41.28
N GLY A 14 -0.30 -11.55 -40.57
CA GLY A 14 0.28 -12.89 -40.62
C GLY A 14 -0.50 -13.87 -41.50
N GLU A 15 0.14 -14.98 -41.86
CA GLU A 15 -0.49 -16.10 -42.55
C GLU A 15 -0.02 -17.42 -41.93
N PRO A 16 -0.92 -18.26 -41.36
CA PRO A 16 -2.37 -18.08 -41.29
C PRO A 16 -2.87 -17.07 -40.23
N ALA A 17 -2.04 -16.72 -39.25
CA ALA A 17 -2.33 -15.71 -38.22
C ALA A 17 -1.04 -14.97 -37.83
N LEU A 18 -1.15 -13.81 -37.18
CA LEU A 18 0.00 -12.99 -36.82
C LEU A 18 0.95 -13.68 -35.84
N THR A 19 0.42 -14.42 -34.85
CA THR A 19 1.23 -15.21 -33.91
C THR A 19 1.95 -16.41 -34.53
N ALA A 20 1.54 -16.84 -35.73
CA ALA A 20 2.14 -17.95 -36.46
C ALA A 20 3.21 -17.51 -37.48
N ALA A 21 3.48 -16.21 -37.58
CA ALA A 21 4.36 -15.62 -38.59
C ALA A 21 5.52 -14.84 -37.95
N PRO A 22 6.52 -15.53 -37.35
CA PRO A 22 7.60 -14.88 -36.59
C PRO A 22 8.48 -13.93 -37.42
N ASP A 23 8.56 -14.16 -38.73
CA ASP A 23 9.32 -13.29 -39.66
C ASP A 23 8.68 -11.90 -39.81
N VAL A 24 7.39 -11.73 -39.48
CA VAL A 24 6.67 -10.45 -39.57
C VAL A 24 7.25 -9.43 -38.59
N THR A 25 7.64 -9.85 -37.40
CA THR A 25 8.23 -8.97 -36.38
C THR A 25 9.55 -8.37 -36.87
N GLU A 26 10.44 -9.21 -37.43
CA GLU A 26 11.73 -8.74 -37.97
C GLU A 26 11.55 -7.84 -39.18
N ALA A 27 10.59 -8.15 -40.05
CA ALA A 27 10.24 -7.31 -41.19
C ALA A 27 9.69 -5.96 -40.74
N ALA A 28 8.84 -5.93 -39.71
CA ALA A 28 8.26 -4.72 -39.14
C ALA A 28 9.33 -3.82 -38.51
N VAL A 29 10.21 -4.36 -37.66
CA VAL A 29 11.32 -3.63 -37.06
C VAL A 29 12.22 -3.03 -38.15
N ARG A 30 12.55 -3.79 -39.19
CA ARG A 30 13.36 -3.29 -40.32
C ARG A 30 12.68 -2.14 -41.07
N VAL A 31 11.37 -2.25 -41.29
CA VAL A 31 10.57 -1.21 -41.94
C VAL A 31 10.56 0.08 -41.12
N VAL A 32 10.38 -0.03 -39.80
CA VAL A 32 10.38 1.10 -38.87
C VAL A 32 11.77 1.74 -38.77
N ALA A 33 12.83 0.93 -38.65
CA ALA A 33 14.20 1.41 -38.65
C ALA A 33 14.54 2.19 -39.95
N GLY A 34 14.05 1.70 -41.10
CA GLY A 34 14.18 2.40 -42.38
C GLY A 34 13.48 3.76 -42.40
N LEU A 35 12.26 3.84 -41.87
CA LEU A 35 11.51 5.09 -41.73
C LEU A 35 12.27 6.12 -40.86
N HIS A 36 12.82 5.67 -39.73
CA HIS A 36 13.60 6.54 -38.84
C HIS A 36 14.91 7.02 -39.48
N ALA A 37 15.58 6.15 -40.25
CA ALA A 37 16.79 6.53 -40.99
C ALA A 37 16.53 7.64 -42.02
N GLU A 38 15.30 7.72 -42.54
CA GLU A 38 14.86 8.76 -43.47
C GLU A 38 14.28 10.01 -42.77
N GLY A 39 14.29 10.01 -41.43
CA GLY A 39 13.84 11.13 -40.59
C GLY A 39 12.33 11.22 -40.39
N GLY A 40 11.58 10.16 -40.69
CA GLY A 40 10.16 10.04 -40.39
C GLY A 40 9.91 9.38 -39.03
N SER A 41 8.68 9.51 -38.51
CA SER A 41 8.19 8.82 -37.31
C SER A 41 6.99 7.94 -37.66
N LEU A 42 6.78 6.86 -36.91
CA LEU A 42 5.59 6.03 -37.04
C LEU A 42 4.45 6.61 -36.20
N ASP A 43 3.25 6.76 -36.78
CA ASP A 43 2.08 7.29 -36.07
C ASP A 43 1.10 6.21 -35.63
N ALA A 44 1.01 5.09 -36.35
CA ALA A 44 0.13 3.98 -35.98
C ALA A 44 0.66 2.61 -36.39
N ILE A 45 0.35 1.59 -35.57
CA ILE A 45 0.50 0.17 -35.88
C ILE A 45 -0.90 -0.43 -36.00
N VAL A 46 -1.19 -1.09 -37.12
CA VAL A 46 -2.50 -1.67 -37.39
C VAL A 46 -2.34 -3.16 -37.65
N LEU A 47 -2.89 -3.97 -36.76
CA LEU A 47 -2.94 -5.42 -36.88
C LEU A 47 -4.22 -5.82 -37.61
N VAL A 48 -4.09 -6.60 -38.68
CA VAL A 48 -5.22 -6.95 -39.53
C VAL A 48 -5.17 -8.42 -39.96
N GLY A 49 -6.35 -9.04 -40.04
CA GLY A 49 -6.51 -10.47 -40.30
C GLY A 49 -6.77 -11.24 -39.00
N ASP A 50 -6.44 -12.53 -38.97
CA ASP A 50 -6.46 -13.30 -37.73
C ASP A 50 -5.19 -13.02 -36.93
N LEU A 51 -5.34 -12.55 -35.70
CA LEU A 51 -4.20 -12.23 -34.84
C LEU A 51 -3.63 -13.50 -34.20
N THR A 52 -4.52 -14.45 -33.87
CA THR A 52 -4.25 -15.72 -33.23
C THR A 52 -4.80 -16.90 -34.05
N THR A 53 -4.38 -18.12 -33.74
CA THR A 53 -4.95 -19.34 -34.37
C THR A 53 -6.04 -19.98 -33.52
N THR A 54 -6.01 -19.81 -32.19
CA THR A 54 -6.96 -20.44 -31.27
C THR A 54 -7.53 -19.51 -30.20
N ALA A 55 -7.22 -18.21 -30.24
CA ALA A 55 -7.52 -17.24 -29.19
C ALA A 55 -7.05 -17.71 -27.78
N SER A 56 -5.93 -18.41 -27.70
CA SER A 56 -5.35 -18.84 -26.43
C SER A 56 -4.65 -17.68 -25.72
N GLY A 57 -4.56 -17.72 -24.38
CA GLY A 57 -3.84 -16.70 -23.62
C GLY A 57 -2.37 -16.57 -24.03
N ASN A 58 -1.71 -17.70 -24.33
CA ASN A 58 -0.32 -17.73 -24.75
C ASN A 58 -0.09 -17.06 -26.11
N GLU A 59 -1.05 -17.18 -27.04
CA GLU A 59 -0.96 -16.52 -28.34
C GLU A 59 -1.10 -14.99 -28.20
N PHE A 60 -2.00 -14.50 -27.34
CA PHE A 60 -2.08 -13.06 -27.07
C PHE A 60 -0.84 -12.50 -26.34
N GLU A 61 -0.16 -13.31 -25.51
CA GLU A 61 1.15 -12.91 -24.97
C GLU A 61 2.24 -12.92 -26.06
N ALA A 62 2.25 -13.89 -26.98
CA ALA A 62 3.17 -13.86 -28.14
C ALA A 62 2.92 -12.64 -29.05
N LEU A 63 1.66 -12.23 -29.19
CA LEU A 63 1.29 -11.01 -29.91
C LEU A 63 1.74 -9.74 -29.17
N THR A 64 1.72 -9.77 -27.83
CA THR A 64 2.28 -8.70 -26.97
C THR A 64 3.78 -8.56 -27.25
N GLU A 65 4.53 -9.67 -27.26
CA GLU A 65 5.98 -9.65 -27.56
C GLU A 65 6.28 -9.08 -28.96
N LEU A 66 5.45 -9.39 -29.96
CA LEU A 66 5.59 -8.87 -31.31
C LEU A 66 5.40 -7.35 -31.36
N ILE A 67 4.34 -6.83 -30.75
CA ILE A 67 4.01 -5.39 -30.78
C ILE A 67 5.02 -4.60 -29.95
N ASP A 68 5.34 -5.08 -28.75
CA ASP A 68 6.28 -4.43 -27.84
C ASP A 68 7.64 -4.26 -28.52
N ARG A 69 8.09 -5.27 -29.29
CA ARG A 69 9.34 -5.18 -30.05
C ARG A 69 9.32 -4.13 -31.16
N ILE A 70 8.17 -3.88 -31.78
CA ILE A 70 8.01 -2.84 -32.80
C ILE A 70 7.95 -1.46 -32.13
N LEU A 71 7.23 -1.34 -31.00
CA LEU A 71 7.17 -0.13 -30.20
C LEU A 71 8.56 0.24 -29.64
N ASP A 72 9.35 -0.75 -29.24
CA ASP A 72 10.75 -0.59 -28.82
C ASP A 72 11.61 0.06 -29.91
N GLU A 73 11.45 -0.34 -31.17
CA GLU A 73 12.13 0.32 -32.29
C GLU A 73 11.64 1.78 -32.47
N CYS A 74 10.35 2.04 -32.27
CA CYS A 74 9.78 3.41 -32.31
C CYS A 74 10.35 4.35 -31.24
N PHE A 75 10.83 3.83 -30.09
CA PHE A 75 11.46 4.65 -29.05
C PHE A 75 12.83 5.23 -29.44
N GLU A 76 13.46 4.70 -30.49
CA GLU A 76 14.74 5.15 -31.01
C GLU A 76 14.60 6.24 -32.10
N ALA A 77 13.37 6.65 -32.43
CA ALA A 77 13.09 7.68 -33.42
C ALA A 77 13.55 9.10 -32.97
N PRO A 78 14.19 9.88 -33.85
CA PRO A 78 14.48 11.29 -33.58
C PRO A 78 13.18 12.10 -33.48
N GLY A 79 12.93 12.75 -32.34
CA GLY A 79 11.82 13.71 -32.19
C GLY A 79 10.46 13.12 -31.80
N LEU A 80 10.41 11.87 -31.32
CA LEU A 80 9.18 11.23 -30.84
C LEU A 80 8.53 12.02 -29.69
N GLN A 81 7.34 12.58 -29.93
CA GLN A 81 6.55 13.25 -28.89
C GLN A 81 5.51 12.31 -28.26
N GLU A 82 4.95 11.39 -29.04
CA GLU A 82 3.94 10.41 -28.63
C GLU A 82 4.22 9.06 -29.31
N LEU A 83 3.86 7.96 -28.65
CA LEU A 83 4.00 6.61 -29.20
C LEU A 83 2.97 6.34 -30.29
N PRO A 84 3.29 5.51 -31.31
CA PRO A 84 2.32 5.15 -32.33
C PRO A 84 1.13 4.42 -31.71
N VAL A 85 -0.07 4.80 -32.14
CA VAL A 85 -1.30 4.16 -31.68
C VAL A 85 -1.43 2.76 -32.25
N VAL A 86 -1.83 1.79 -31.42
CA VAL A 86 -1.99 0.40 -31.85
C VAL A 86 -3.47 0.08 -32.05
N LEU A 87 -3.82 -0.32 -33.27
CA LEU A 87 -5.16 -0.76 -33.64
C LEU A 87 -5.17 -2.22 -34.04
N ALA A 88 -6.18 -2.97 -33.61
CA ALA A 88 -6.31 -4.38 -33.89
C ALA A 88 -7.71 -4.69 -34.44
N ALA A 89 -7.81 -5.02 -35.72
CA ALA A 89 -9.07 -5.44 -36.32
C ALA A 89 -9.27 -6.95 -36.06
N PRO A 90 -10.28 -7.35 -35.26
CA PRO A 90 -10.43 -8.74 -34.85
C PRO A 90 -10.81 -9.67 -36.00
N GLY A 91 -10.00 -10.71 -36.17
CA GLY A 91 -10.27 -11.83 -37.05
C GLY A 91 -11.28 -12.81 -36.48
N SER A 92 -11.61 -13.79 -37.31
CA SER A 92 -12.51 -14.85 -36.90
C SER A 92 -11.82 -15.71 -35.83
N LEU A 93 -10.54 -16.03 -35.98
CA LEU A 93 -9.82 -16.92 -35.06
C LEU A 93 -9.46 -16.28 -33.71
N ASP A 94 -9.75 -14.99 -33.51
CA ASP A 94 -9.48 -14.24 -32.28
C ASP A 94 -10.54 -14.37 -31.19
N ARG A 95 -11.59 -15.16 -31.48
CA ARG A 95 -12.67 -15.49 -30.55
C ARG A 95 -12.47 -16.84 -29.89
N GLN A 96 -13.08 -17.03 -28.73
CA GLN A 96 -13.43 -18.35 -28.22
C GLN A 96 -14.70 -18.86 -28.92
N ALA A 97 -14.57 -19.95 -29.67
CA ALA A 97 -15.67 -20.53 -30.41
C ALA A 97 -16.77 -21.07 -29.48
N ARG A 98 -18.01 -20.81 -29.84
CA ARG A 98 -19.22 -21.27 -29.14
C ARG A 98 -19.93 -22.36 -29.94
N SER A 99 -20.76 -23.15 -29.26
CA SER A 99 -21.57 -24.17 -29.93
C SER A 99 -22.60 -23.51 -30.86
N SER A 100 -22.68 -23.99 -32.11
CA SER A 100 -23.69 -23.57 -33.10
C SER A 100 -25.14 -23.87 -32.67
N SER A 101 -25.33 -24.71 -31.63
CA SER A 101 -26.64 -25.01 -31.06
C SER A 101 -27.20 -23.92 -30.13
N LEU A 102 -26.36 -22.98 -29.67
CA LEU A 102 -26.79 -21.91 -28.78
C LEU A 102 -27.69 -20.92 -29.51
N VAL A 103 -28.80 -20.54 -28.87
CA VAL A 103 -29.79 -19.60 -29.41
C VAL A 103 -29.13 -18.27 -29.80
N THR A 104 -28.23 -17.75 -28.96
CA THR A 104 -27.50 -16.49 -29.24
C THR A 104 -26.60 -16.58 -30.48
N VAL A 105 -25.97 -17.74 -30.72
CA VAL A 105 -25.15 -17.97 -31.92
C VAL A 105 -26.05 -18.05 -33.15
N ARG A 106 -27.18 -18.78 -33.08
CA ARG A 106 -28.14 -18.87 -34.19
C ARG A 106 -28.81 -17.53 -34.50
N SER A 107 -29.01 -16.67 -33.50
CA SER A 107 -29.51 -15.31 -33.70
C SER A 107 -28.53 -14.45 -34.52
N LEU A 108 -27.23 -14.65 -34.33
CA LEU A 108 -26.18 -13.92 -35.08
C LEU A 108 -25.91 -14.52 -36.47
N THR A 109 -26.25 -15.79 -36.70
CA THR A 109 -26.09 -16.46 -38.00
C THR A 109 -27.42 -16.55 -38.75
N ASP A 110 -28.25 -17.53 -38.42
CA ASP A 110 -29.46 -17.96 -39.14
C ASP A 110 -30.58 -16.92 -39.06
N TRP A 111 -30.74 -16.27 -37.90
CA TRP A 111 -31.84 -15.35 -37.63
C TRP A 111 -31.43 -13.88 -37.65
N TRP A 112 -30.26 -13.58 -38.21
CA TRP A 112 -29.74 -12.22 -38.29
C TRP A 112 -30.71 -11.22 -38.93
N PRO A 113 -31.38 -11.52 -40.07
CA PRO A 113 -32.33 -10.57 -40.67
C PRO A 113 -33.48 -10.17 -39.73
N GLN A 114 -33.87 -11.03 -38.79
CA GLN A 114 -34.93 -10.77 -37.82
C GLN A 114 -34.46 -9.97 -36.60
N VAL A 115 -33.17 -10.08 -36.23
CA VAL A 115 -32.63 -9.45 -35.01
C VAL A 115 -31.75 -8.23 -35.29
N GLN A 116 -31.25 -8.04 -36.51
CA GLN A 116 -30.35 -6.94 -36.91
C GLN A 116 -30.86 -5.56 -36.47
N GLY A 117 -32.14 -5.27 -36.70
CA GLY A 117 -32.72 -3.96 -36.36
C GLY A 117 -32.69 -3.69 -34.86
N SER A 118 -33.15 -4.65 -34.05
CA SER A 118 -33.12 -4.55 -32.58
C SER A 118 -31.70 -4.58 -32.02
N PHE A 119 -30.78 -5.31 -32.67
CA PHE A 119 -29.37 -5.33 -32.27
C PHE A 119 -28.76 -3.93 -32.37
N TRP A 120 -28.85 -3.27 -33.53
CA TRP A 120 -28.29 -1.93 -33.70
C TRP A 120 -29.08 -0.83 -32.96
N ALA A 121 -30.30 -1.12 -32.51
CA ALA A 121 -31.07 -0.27 -31.60
C ALA A 121 -30.71 -0.50 -30.10
N ASN A 122 -29.77 -1.40 -29.79
CA ASN A 122 -29.37 -1.77 -28.43
C ASN A 122 -30.53 -2.36 -27.60
N GLU A 123 -31.38 -3.17 -28.23
CA GLU A 123 -32.54 -3.85 -27.61
C GLU A 123 -32.26 -5.33 -27.29
N THR A 124 -31.06 -5.84 -27.60
CA THR A 124 -30.69 -7.26 -27.43
C THR A 124 -29.38 -7.43 -26.63
N PRO A 125 -29.36 -7.07 -25.33
CA PRO A 125 -28.14 -7.09 -24.52
C PRO A 125 -27.51 -8.49 -24.42
N ASP A 126 -28.32 -9.56 -24.44
CA ASP A 126 -27.85 -10.94 -24.39
C ASP A 126 -26.98 -11.33 -25.60
N LEU A 127 -27.22 -10.73 -26.77
CA LEU A 127 -26.40 -10.96 -27.97
C LEU A 127 -25.06 -10.22 -27.86
N GLU A 128 -25.07 -9.00 -27.33
CA GLU A 128 -23.86 -8.22 -27.10
C GLU A 128 -22.95 -8.87 -26.05
N GLU A 129 -23.54 -9.37 -24.96
CA GLU A 129 -22.81 -10.11 -23.92
C GLU A 129 -22.20 -11.39 -24.52
N ALA A 130 -22.96 -12.14 -25.33
CA ALA A 130 -22.44 -13.34 -25.98
C ALA A 130 -21.25 -13.04 -26.92
N ILE A 131 -21.29 -11.93 -27.66
CA ILE A 131 -20.17 -11.47 -28.50
C ILE A 131 -18.98 -11.07 -27.61
N ARG A 132 -19.22 -10.24 -26.58
CA ARG A 132 -18.19 -9.72 -25.68
C ARG A 132 -17.43 -10.83 -24.96
N ASP A 133 -18.14 -11.84 -24.47
CA ASP A 133 -17.56 -13.01 -23.84
C ASP A 133 -16.69 -13.81 -24.80
N SER A 134 -17.17 -14.03 -26.03
CA SER A 134 -16.40 -14.77 -27.04
C SER A 134 -15.08 -14.06 -27.38
N TYR A 135 -15.04 -12.73 -27.31
CA TYR A 135 -13.83 -11.92 -27.51
C TYR A 135 -13.18 -11.46 -26.19
N ALA A 136 -13.52 -12.05 -25.04
CA ALA A 136 -13.07 -11.54 -23.74
C ALA A 136 -11.54 -11.51 -23.60
N ARG A 137 -10.84 -12.50 -24.17
CA ARG A 137 -9.37 -12.55 -24.18
C ARG A 137 -8.75 -11.48 -25.05
N LEU A 138 -9.28 -11.28 -26.27
CA LEU A 138 -8.87 -10.19 -27.14
C LEU A 138 -9.09 -8.84 -26.45
N ASN A 139 -10.28 -8.60 -25.87
CA ASN A 139 -10.57 -7.33 -25.20
C ASN A 139 -9.66 -7.10 -23.98
N GLY A 140 -9.42 -8.14 -23.17
CA GLY A 140 -8.50 -8.06 -22.03
C GLY A 140 -7.06 -7.79 -22.45
N TRP A 141 -6.64 -8.33 -23.59
CA TRP A 141 -5.34 -8.05 -24.18
C TRP A 141 -5.27 -6.64 -24.80
N TYR A 142 -6.24 -6.26 -25.62
CA TYR A 142 -6.28 -5.00 -26.37
C TYR A 142 -6.46 -3.77 -25.47
N ALA A 143 -7.06 -3.93 -24.29
CA ALA A 143 -7.14 -2.87 -23.28
C ALA A 143 -5.76 -2.31 -22.86
N ARG A 144 -4.68 -3.08 -23.04
CA ARG A 144 -3.29 -2.64 -22.75
C ARG A 144 -2.75 -1.63 -23.78
N TYR A 145 -3.31 -1.61 -24.98
CA TYR A 145 -2.78 -0.88 -26.15
C TYR A 145 -3.71 0.23 -26.63
N ARG A 146 -4.88 0.36 -26.01
CA ARG A 146 -5.88 1.36 -26.35
C ARG A 146 -5.36 2.77 -26.03
N PRO A 147 -5.39 3.74 -26.98
CA PRO A 147 -4.97 5.10 -26.70
C PRO A 147 -5.85 5.77 -25.62
N GLU A 148 -5.24 6.48 -24.66
CA GLU A 148 -5.96 7.18 -23.58
C GLU A 148 -6.67 8.46 -24.06
N SER A 149 -6.13 9.13 -25.08
CA SER A 149 -6.67 10.35 -25.69
C SER A 149 -7.01 10.13 -27.17
N GLY A 150 -8.02 10.83 -27.70
CA GLY A 150 -8.40 10.77 -29.13
C GLY A 150 -9.06 9.47 -29.60
N TRP A 151 -9.10 8.43 -28.78
CA TRP A 151 -9.75 7.15 -29.09
C TRP A 151 -11.27 7.19 -28.93
N GLN A 152 -11.98 6.79 -29.97
CA GLN A 152 -13.41 6.56 -29.95
C GLN A 152 -13.72 5.07 -30.09
N ALA A 153 -14.23 4.44 -29.03
CA ALA A 153 -14.63 3.04 -29.09
C ALA A 153 -15.90 2.84 -29.92
N GLY A 154 -15.96 1.72 -30.64
CA GLY A 154 -17.17 1.23 -31.29
C GLY A 154 -18.07 0.41 -30.34
N MET A 155 -19.10 -0.20 -30.91
CA MET A 155 -20.09 -1.00 -30.17
C MET A 155 -19.58 -2.43 -29.90
N LEU A 156 -18.82 -3.00 -30.83
CA LEU A 156 -18.37 -4.39 -30.78
C LEU A 156 -16.94 -4.52 -30.22
N PRO A 157 -16.54 -5.71 -29.74
CA PRO A 157 -15.18 -5.98 -29.30
C PRO A 157 -14.12 -5.64 -30.36
N GLY A 158 -13.02 -5.01 -29.93
CA GLY A 158 -11.91 -4.61 -30.81
C GLY A 158 -12.17 -3.37 -31.68
N GLU A 159 -13.37 -2.78 -31.63
CA GLU A 159 -13.69 -1.62 -32.46
C GLU A 159 -13.25 -0.28 -31.89
N GLY A 160 -12.78 0.57 -32.79
CA GLY A 160 -12.64 1.98 -32.51
C GLY A 160 -11.90 2.77 -33.58
N ALA A 161 -11.79 4.06 -33.36
CA ALA A 161 -11.21 5.00 -34.30
C ALA A 161 -10.38 6.07 -33.60
N VAL A 162 -9.38 6.57 -34.30
CA VAL A 162 -8.49 7.65 -33.89
C VAL A 162 -8.25 8.59 -35.08
N VAL A 163 -7.89 9.84 -34.81
CA VAL A 163 -7.52 10.81 -35.86
C VAL A 163 -6.04 11.08 -35.75
N LEU A 164 -5.30 10.80 -36.83
CA LEU A 164 -3.89 11.16 -36.98
C LEU A 164 -3.80 12.54 -37.64
N ASP A 165 -3.08 13.46 -37.01
CA ASP A 165 -2.96 14.86 -37.43
C ASP A 165 -1.48 15.21 -37.58
N ALA A 166 -0.94 14.95 -38.78
CA ALA A 166 0.47 15.19 -39.10
C ALA A 166 0.59 15.79 -40.52
N GLY A 167 1.53 16.70 -40.72
CA GLY A 167 1.90 17.17 -42.08
C GLY A 167 0.80 17.94 -42.82
N GLY A 168 -0.19 18.47 -42.11
CA GLY A 168 -1.36 19.12 -42.71
C GLY A 168 -2.38 18.15 -43.32
N VAL A 169 -2.31 16.87 -42.91
CA VAL A 169 -3.26 15.81 -43.24
C VAL A 169 -3.93 15.31 -41.96
N ARG A 170 -5.26 15.36 -41.93
CA ARG A 170 -6.08 14.80 -40.84
C ARG A 170 -6.72 13.50 -41.31
N LEU A 171 -6.07 12.39 -41.01
CA LEU A 171 -6.51 11.06 -41.41
C LEU A 171 -7.26 10.37 -40.27
N GLY A 172 -8.53 10.02 -40.49
CA GLY A 172 -9.23 9.11 -39.61
C GLY A 172 -8.74 7.67 -39.83
N LEU A 173 -8.43 6.95 -38.76
CA LEU A 173 -8.06 5.54 -38.80
C LEU A 173 -9.03 4.75 -37.92
N ALA A 174 -9.81 3.86 -38.53
CA ALA A 174 -10.89 3.13 -37.87
C ALA A 174 -10.75 1.62 -38.09
N VAL A 175 -10.89 0.84 -37.02
CA VAL A 175 -10.99 -0.63 -37.06
C VAL A 175 -12.42 -1.06 -36.76
N ALA A 176 -12.97 -1.92 -37.63
CA ALA A 176 -14.32 -2.47 -37.50
C ALA A 176 -14.27 -3.99 -37.30
N ASN A 177 -15.08 -4.49 -36.35
CA ASN A 177 -15.24 -5.91 -36.15
C ASN A 177 -16.30 -6.43 -37.12
N THR A 178 -15.86 -6.91 -38.29
CA THR A 178 -16.76 -7.50 -39.29
C THR A 178 -17.07 -8.97 -39.01
N THR A 179 -16.35 -9.61 -38.08
CA THR A 179 -16.41 -11.05 -37.82
C THR A 179 -17.28 -11.43 -36.61
N PHE A 180 -17.89 -10.45 -35.93
CA PHE A 180 -18.67 -10.65 -34.70
C PHE A 180 -19.81 -11.67 -34.80
N ARG A 181 -20.34 -11.92 -36.00
CA ARG A 181 -21.39 -12.92 -36.27
C ARG A 181 -20.86 -14.34 -36.39
N MET A 182 -19.56 -14.49 -36.58
CA MET A 182 -18.90 -15.77 -36.74
C MET A 182 -18.56 -16.32 -35.37
N LEU A 183 -19.52 -16.67 -34.49
CA LEU A 183 -19.18 -17.14 -33.13
C LEU A 183 -18.88 -18.66 -33.04
N SER A 184 -19.32 -19.47 -33.99
CA SER A 184 -19.11 -20.92 -34.02
C SER A 184 -17.97 -21.36 -34.94
N VAL A 185 -17.37 -22.52 -34.70
CA VAL A 185 -16.28 -23.06 -35.55
C VAL A 185 -16.71 -23.21 -37.03
N ASP A 186 -17.97 -23.57 -37.27
CA ASP A 186 -18.52 -23.79 -38.63
C ASP A 186 -19.01 -22.51 -39.32
N ALA A 187 -18.76 -21.32 -38.75
CA ALA A 187 -19.21 -20.05 -39.32
C ALA A 187 -18.34 -19.65 -40.53
N GLY A 188 -18.96 -19.52 -41.71
CA GLY A 188 -18.29 -19.14 -42.94
C GLY A 188 -18.09 -17.63 -43.10
N ALA A 189 -17.18 -17.25 -44.01
CA ALA A 189 -16.80 -15.86 -44.27
C ALA A 189 -17.94 -15.01 -44.85
N GLU A 190 -19.00 -15.62 -45.40
CA GLU A 190 -20.22 -14.94 -45.84
C GLU A 190 -20.98 -14.20 -44.72
N LEU A 191 -20.65 -14.49 -43.47
CA LEU A 191 -21.21 -13.81 -42.30
C LEU A 191 -20.50 -12.50 -41.97
N ALA A 192 -19.37 -12.20 -42.63
CA ALA A 192 -18.67 -10.93 -42.45
C ALA A 192 -19.58 -9.76 -42.87
N THR A 193 -19.87 -8.84 -41.96
CA THR A 193 -20.81 -7.74 -42.21
C THR A 193 -20.32 -6.44 -41.59
N LEU A 194 -20.67 -5.33 -42.25
CA LEU A 194 -20.39 -3.97 -41.79
C LEU A 194 -21.67 -3.16 -41.91
N HIS A 195 -22.19 -2.65 -40.80
CA HIS A 195 -23.43 -1.87 -40.80
C HIS A 195 -23.16 -0.36 -40.85
N PRO A 196 -23.99 0.46 -41.54
CA PRO A 196 -23.79 1.92 -41.56
C PRO A 196 -23.74 2.56 -40.17
N GLN A 197 -24.52 2.03 -39.22
CA GLN A 197 -24.54 2.51 -37.83
C GLN A 197 -23.24 2.19 -37.08
N GLN A 198 -22.57 1.08 -37.40
CA GLN A 198 -21.25 0.72 -36.88
C GLN A 198 -20.22 1.77 -37.31
N VAL A 199 -20.21 2.16 -38.59
CA VAL A 199 -19.33 3.21 -39.11
C VAL A 199 -19.68 4.58 -38.52
N ALA A 200 -20.97 4.93 -38.40
CA ALA A 200 -21.40 6.17 -37.77
C ALA A 200 -20.95 6.26 -36.31
N MET A 201 -21.02 5.16 -35.54
CA MET A 201 -20.54 5.09 -34.16
C MET A 201 -19.03 5.17 -34.02
N LEU A 202 -18.26 4.71 -35.02
CA LEU A 202 -16.80 4.91 -35.07
C LEU A 202 -16.44 6.37 -35.37
N LEU A 203 -17.28 7.05 -36.17
CA LEU A 203 -17.06 8.44 -36.59
C LEU A 203 -17.64 9.49 -35.63
N GLY A 204 -18.57 9.13 -34.74
CA GLY A 204 -19.11 10.01 -33.70
C GLY A 204 -20.07 11.08 -34.20
N ASP A 205 -20.59 11.89 -33.27
CA ASP A 205 -21.57 12.93 -33.58
C ASP A 205 -20.91 14.09 -34.34
N SER A 206 -21.45 14.46 -35.50
CA SER A 206 -20.79 15.31 -36.49
C SER A 206 -20.52 16.76 -36.04
N GLU A 207 -21.19 17.24 -35.00
CA GLU A 207 -21.09 18.63 -34.54
C GLU A 207 -19.89 18.93 -33.62
N GLN A 208 -19.22 17.91 -33.08
CA GLN A 208 -18.14 18.06 -32.09
C GLN A 208 -16.75 17.69 -32.61
N ARG A 209 -16.62 17.27 -33.88
CA ARG A 209 -15.34 16.81 -34.43
C ARG A 209 -14.72 17.76 -35.47
N PRO A 210 -13.39 17.83 -35.52
CA PRO A 210 -12.69 18.48 -36.62
C PRO A 210 -12.97 17.79 -37.97
N SER A 211 -12.97 18.57 -39.06
CA SER A 211 -13.09 18.07 -40.44
C SER A 211 -11.95 17.09 -40.78
N LEU A 212 -12.30 15.87 -41.20
CA LEU A 212 -11.35 14.86 -41.70
C LEU A 212 -11.01 15.12 -43.18
N ASP A 213 -9.77 14.88 -43.58
CA ASP A 213 -9.37 14.93 -44.99
C ASP A 213 -9.60 13.58 -45.69
N ALA A 214 -9.49 12.45 -44.97
CA ALA A 214 -9.80 11.09 -45.45
C ALA A 214 -10.01 10.09 -44.29
N LEU A 215 -10.50 8.89 -44.59
CA LEU A 215 -10.70 7.78 -43.64
C LEU A 215 -10.05 6.48 -44.14
N ALA A 216 -9.17 5.87 -43.35
CA ALA A 216 -8.74 4.49 -43.50
C ALA A 216 -9.62 3.57 -42.65
N LEU A 217 -10.42 2.71 -43.29
CA LEU A 217 -11.32 1.78 -42.63
C LEU A 217 -10.79 0.35 -42.74
N VAL A 218 -10.45 -0.26 -41.62
CA VAL A 218 -9.73 -1.52 -41.56
C VAL A 218 -10.62 -2.62 -40.96
N ALA A 219 -10.65 -3.78 -41.61
CA ALA A 219 -11.39 -4.95 -41.15
C ALA A 219 -10.57 -6.24 -41.37
N ALA A 220 -10.78 -7.27 -40.56
CA ALA A 220 -10.07 -8.54 -40.75
C ALA A 220 -10.55 -9.29 -42.01
N LEU A 221 -11.88 -9.35 -42.21
CA LEU A 221 -12.52 -9.91 -43.40
C LEU A 221 -13.38 -8.84 -44.10
N PRO A 222 -13.36 -8.78 -45.45
CA PRO A 222 -14.17 -7.83 -46.18
C PRO A 222 -15.64 -8.27 -46.14
N PRO A 223 -16.58 -7.39 -45.74
CA PRO A 223 -18.00 -7.62 -45.91
C PRO A 223 -18.38 -7.70 -47.40
N THR A 224 -19.53 -8.31 -47.69
CA THR A 224 -20.07 -8.41 -49.06
C THR A 224 -20.53 -7.06 -49.62
N ASP A 225 -21.01 -6.16 -48.76
CA ASP A 225 -21.41 -4.81 -49.14
C ASP A 225 -20.22 -3.83 -49.10
N PRO A 226 -20.13 -2.85 -50.02
CA PRO A 226 -19.09 -1.83 -49.96
C PRO A 226 -19.28 -0.92 -48.73
N PRO A 227 -18.22 -0.27 -48.25
CA PRO A 227 -18.33 0.72 -47.17
C PRO A 227 -19.37 1.80 -47.51
N PRO A 228 -20.07 2.36 -46.51
CA PRO A 228 -21.05 3.42 -46.74
C PRO A 228 -20.39 4.65 -47.39
N ALA A 229 -21.11 5.30 -48.31
CA ALA A 229 -20.63 6.50 -48.98
C ALA A 229 -20.49 7.66 -47.98
N LEU A 230 -19.26 8.13 -47.78
CA LEU A 230 -18.93 9.25 -46.90
C LEU A 230 -18.52 10.49 -47.74
N PRO A 231 -18.68 11.71 -47.20
CA PRO A 231 -18.28 12.94 -47.89
C PRO A 231 -16.76 13.14 -47.99
N VAL A 232 -15.97 12.20 -47.45
CA VAL A 232 -14.50 12.17 -47.51
C VAL A 232 -14.04 10.88 -48.20
N PRO A 233 -12.86 10.85 -48.85
CA PRO A 233 -12.30 9.63 -49.40
C PRO A 233 -12.18 8.53 -48.33
N VAL A 234 -12.64 7.31 -48.65
CA VAL A 234 -12.54 6.14 -47.78
C VAL A 234 -11.59 5.12 -48.40
N PHE A 235 -10.58 4.71 -47.65
CA PHE A 235 -9.64 3.65 -47.98
C PHE A 235 -10.00 2.38 -47.19
N PRO A 236 -10.84 1.49 -47.75
CA PRO A 236 -11.15 0.21 -47.13
C PRO A 236 -9.98 -0.76 -47.27
N ILE A 237 -9.52 -1.32 -46.14
CA ILE A 237 -8.39 -2.24 -46.05
C ILE A 237 -8.84 -3.51 -45.34
N ALA A 238 -8.65 -4.67 -45.96
CA ALA A 238 -9.02 -5.96 -45.41
C ALA A 238 -7.82 -6.89 -45.21
N GLY A 239 -7.86 -7.70 -44.15
CA GLY A 239 -6.79 -8.64 -43.80
C GLY A 239 -6.71 -9.84 -44.72
N ARG A 240 -7.83 -10.47 -45.11
CA ARG A 240 -7.82 -11.69 -45.95
C ARG A 240 -8.93 -11.67 -47.02
N PRO A 241 -8.69 -12.25 -48.22
CA PRO A 241 -9.73 -12.46 -49.22
C PRO A 241 -10.35 -13.86 -49.05
N GLU A 242 -11.60 -13.98 -48.57
CA GLU A 242 -12.23 -15.31 -48.41
C GLU A 242 -13.57 -15.50 -49.16
N SER A 243 -14.04 -14.53 -49.95
CA SER A 243 -15.17 -14.76 -50.88
C SER A 243 -15.14 -13.82 -52.09
N ALA A 244 -15.54 -14.36 -53.23
CA ALA A 244 -15.31 -13.87 -54.60
C ALA A 244 -16.08 -12.61 -55.03
N ALA A 245 -16.42 -11.69 -54.11
CA ALA A 245 -17.16 -10.47 -54.44
C ALA A 245 -16.86 -9.26 -53.55
N GLY A 246 -15.64 -9.14 -52.97
CA GLY A 246 -15.20 -7.96 -52.21
C GLY A 246 -14.86 -6.75 -53.10
N GLY A 247 -15.78 -6.37 -54.00
CA GLY A 247 -15.61 -5.26 -54.95
C GLY A 247 -15.47 -3.93 -54.22
N GLY A 248 -14.23 -3.56 -53.91
CA GLY A 248 -13.88 -2.25 -53.35
C GLY A 248 -12.92 -2.26 -52.15
N TRP A 249 -12.58 -3.41 -51.56
CA TRP A 249 -11.63 -3.49 -50.42
C TRP A 249 -10.20 -3.79 -50.88
N ASN A 250 -9.23 -3.03 -50.37
CA ASN A 250 -7.81 -3.27 -50.61
C ASN A 250 -7.31 -4.39 -49.68
N ILE A 251 -6.75 -5.47 -50.22
CA ILE A 251 -6.26 -6.59 -49.40
C ILE A 251 -4.84 -6.29 -48.93
N ALA A 252 -4.63 -6.25 -47.61
CA ALA A 252 -3.31 -6.05 -47.01
C ALA A 252 -2.38 -7.22 -47.38
N GLN A 253 -1.14 -6.93 -47.75
CA GLN A 253 -0.13 -7.97 -48.03
C GLN A 253 0.28 -8.68 -46.74
N SER A 254 0.63 -9.96 -46.84
CA SER A 254 1.24 -10.69 -45.70
C SER A 254 2.61 -10.08 -45.38
N GLY A 255 2.92 -9.92 -44.10
CA GLY A 255 4.12 -9.21 -43.64
C GLY A 255 3.81 -7.86 -43.00
N ALA A 256 4.83 -7.00 -43.01
CA ALA A 256 4.76 -5.63 -42.52
C ALA A 256 4.80 -4.65 -43.70
N SER A 257 3.80 -3.79 -43.79
CA SER A 257 3.65 -2.80 -44.86
C SER A 257 3.52 -1.40 -44.29
N LEU A 258 4.39 -0.47 -44.67
CA LEU A 258 4.26 0.93 -44.29
C LEU A 258 3.44 1.69 -45.34
N LEU A 259 2.41 2.39 -44.87
CA LEU A 259 1.57 3.29 -45.66
C LEU A 259 1.78 4.73 -45.19
N ILE A 260 1.82 5.66 -46.14
CA ILE A 260 2.05 7.08 -45.86
C ILE A 260 0.93 7.90 -46.49
N ALA A 261 0.32 8.78 -45.69
CA ALA A 261 -0.78 9.63 -46.09
C ALA A 261 -0.29 11.00 -46.55
N GLY A 262 -0.20 11.19 -47.87
CA GLY A 262 0.25 12.46 -48.47
C GLY A 262 -0.84 13.17 -49.25
N ARG A 263 -0.73 14.50 -49.40
CA ARG A 263 -1.57 15.26 -50.35
C ARG A 263 -1.00 15.17 -51.76
N GLY A 264 -1.79 14.68 -52.71
CA GLY A 264 -1.47 14.72 -54.13
C GLY A 264 -1.45 16.14 -54.69
N GLY A 265 -0.91 16.31 -55.90
CA GLY A 265 -0.87 17.62 -56.59
C GLY A 265 -2.25 18.23 -56.92
N ASP A 266 -3.32 17.44 -56.78
CA ASP A 266 -4.73 17.84 -56.90
C ASP A 266 -5.38 18.22 -55.55
N GLY A 267 -4.62 18.16 -54.44
CA GLY A 267 -5.08 18.47 -53.09
C GLY A 267 -5.78 17.33 -52.35
N THR A 268 -5.98 16.17 -53.01
CA THR A 268 -6.60 14.98 -52.41
C THR A 268 -5.61 14.18 -51.56
N VAL A 269 -6.06 13.60 -50.45
CA VAL A 269 -5.22 12.69 -49.64
C VAL A 269 -5.12 11.34 -50.35
N ARG A 270 -3.91 10.78 -50.39
CA ARG A 270 -3.58 9.47 -50.96
C ARG A 270 -2.78 8.65 -49.95
N LEU A 271 -3.12 7.37 -49.79
CA LEU A 271 -2.30 6.43 -49.03
C LEU A 271 -1.36 5.70 -49.98
N THR A 272 -0.05 5.86 -49.78
CA THR A 272 0.98 5.29 -50.66
C THR A 272 1.83 4.30 -49.87
N ASP A 273 2.13 3.13 -50.43
CA ASP A 273 3.08 2.18 -49.83
C ASP A 273 4.55 2.54 -50.11
N GLN A 274 5.49 1.82 -49.49
CA GLN A 274 6.94 2.02 -49.68
C GLN A 274 7.43 1.83 -51.13
N ARG A 275 6.64 1.17 -51.99
CA ARG A 275 6.96 0.94 -53.40
C ARG A 275 6.36 2.02 -54.31
N GLY A 276 5.70 3.02 -53.74
CA GLY A 276 5.03 4.08 -54.47
C GLY A 276 3.66 3.70 -55.02
N HIS A 277 3.09 2.56 -54.60
CA HIS A 277 1.74 2.15 -55.00
C HIS A 277 0.70 2.88 -54.15
N CYS A 278 -0.22 3.58 -54.81
CA CYS A 278 -1.34 4.26 -54.16
C CYS A 278 -2.49 3.28 -53.95
N LEU A 279 -3.01 3.20 -52.74
CA LEU A 279 -4.24 2.45 -52.44
C LEU A 279 -5.45 3.16 -53.06
N ASP A 280 -6.35 2.38 -53.66
CA ASP A 280 -7.58 2.91 -54.25
C ASP A 280 -8.53 3.35 -53.13
N ALA A 281 -8.90 4.64 -53.13
CA ALA A 281 -10.03 5.12 -52.36
C ALA A 281 -11.33 4.73 -53.07
N VAL A 282 -12.37 4.40 -52.30
CA VAL A 282 -13.73 4.36 -52.83
C VAL A 282 -14.13 5.82 -53.10
N ALA A 283 -13.96 6.24 -54.35
CA ALA A 283 -14.26 7.60 -54.79
C ALA A 283 -15.76 7.90 -54.67
N PRO A 284 -16.15 9.17 -54.47
CA PRO A 284 -17.46 9.63 -54.94
C PRO A 284 -17.50 9.36 -56.45
N VAL A 285 -18.52 8.64 -56.91
CA VAL A 285 -18.64 8.16 -58.30
C VAL A 285 -18.27 9.24 -59.32
N ALA A 286 -17.19 9.00 -60.09
CA ALA A 286 -17.04 9.41 -61.49
C ALA A 286 -15.85 8.70 -62.18
N GLY A 287 -16.15 7.81 -63.14
CA GLY A 287 -15.45 7.71 -64.44
C GLY A 287 -14.17 6.86 -64.61
N GLU A 288 -14.37 5.59 -65.02
CA GLU A 288 -13.60 4.71 -65.93
C GLU A 288 -12.12 4.99 -66.35
N SER A 289 -11.23 3.98 -66.23
CA SER A 289 -10.72 3.10 -67.33
C SER A 289 -9.26 2.56 -67.17
N ALA A 290 -9.17 1.21 -67.22
CA ALA A 290 -8.20 0.29 -67.86
C ALA A 290 -6.65 0.47 -67.84
N GLY A 291 -5.93 -0.63 -67.50
CA GLY A 291 -4.64 -1.01 -68.14
C GLY A 291 -3.57 -1.75 -67.27
N PRO A 292 -3.15 -3.01 -67.59
CA PRO A 292 -2.31 -3.88 -66.74
C PRO A 292 -0.85 -4.11 -67.22
N ARG A 293 0.06 -4.66 -66.37
CA ARG A 293 1.25 -5.54 -66.67
C ARG A 293 2.12 -5.85 -65.43
N GLU A 294 2.36 -7.13 -65.04
CA GLU A 294 3.51 -8.03 -65.36
C GLU A 294 4.90 -7.50 -64.92
N ALA A 295 5.89 -8.20 -64.35
CA ALA A 295 6.14 -9.54 -63.80
C ALA A 295 7.62 -9.58 -63.30
N ALA A 296 8.01 -10.64 -62.57
CA ALA A 296 9.34 -11.28 -62.52
C ALA A 296 10.28 -11.11 -61.28
N ARG A 297 10.29 -12.21 -60.49
CA ARG A 297 11.39 -13.00 -59.85
C ARG A 297 12.85 -12.52 -59.94
N SER A 298 13.60 -12.70 -58.84
CA SER A 298 14.75 -13.65 -58.80
C SER A 298 15.23 -13.97 -57.36
N GLU A 299 15.60 -15.23 -57.16
CA GLU A 299 16.21 -15.86 -55.98
C GLU A 299 17.70 -15.52 -55.82
N GLY A 300 18.26 -15.77 -54.63
CA GLY A 300 19.70 -15.79 -54.37
C GLY A 300 20.05 -16.23 -52.94
N GLU A 301 20.46 -17.49 -52.81
CA GLU A 301 20.88 -18.22 -51.59
C GLU A 301 22.26 -17.80 -51.01
N PRO A 302 22.63 -18.28 -49.80
CA PRO A 302 23.53 -17.62 -48.85
C PRO A 302 24.98 -18.16 -48.83
N SER A 303 25.86 -17.51 -48.06
CA SER A 303 27.17 -18.06 -47.69
C SER A 303 27.49 -17.79 -46.23
N SER A 304 27.88 -18.87 -45.54
CA SER A 304 28.45 -18.90 -44.20
C SER A 304 29.93 -18.53 -44.20
N ALA A 305 30.47 -18.15 -43.03
CA ALA A 305 31.73 -18.71 -42.52
C ALA A 305 31.94 -18.32 -41.05
N ALA A 306 32.31 -19.32 -40.27
CA ALA A 306 32.58 -19.33 -38.83
C ALA A 306 33.86 -18.56 -38.44
N HIS A 307 34.06 -18.32 -37.14
CA HIS A 307 35.35 -18.53 -36.47
C HIS A 307 35.16 -18.84 -34.97
N GLU A 308 35.94 -19.82 -34.50
CA GLU A 308 35.94 -20.38 -33.14
C GLU A 308 36.90 -19.64 -32.21
N GLY A 309 36.67 -19.77 -30.90
CA GLY A 309 37.77 -19.94 -29.96
C GLY A 309 37.70 -19.15 -28.66
N GLU A 310 36.71 -19.39 -27.81
CA GLU A 310 36.85 -19.21 -26.36
C GLU A 310 35.76 -20.00 -25.63
N LYS A 311 35.98 -20.35 -24.36
CA LYS A 311 35.14 -21.25 -23.53
C LYS A 311 33.67 -21.14 -23.91
N SER A 312 33.04 -22.26 -24.31
CA SER A 312 31.73 -22.28 -24.99
C SER A 312 30.81 -21.16 -24.50
N PRO A 313 30.52 -20.12 -25.31
CA PRO A 313 29.74 -18.96 -24.90
C PRO A 313 28.38 -19.34 -24.34
N ARG A 314 27.91 -20.55 -24.67
CA ARG A 314 26.70 -21.15 -24.14
C ARG A 314 26.72 -21.37 -22.62
N VAL A 315 27.83 -21.79 -22.02
CA VAL A 315 27.89 -22.07 -20.56
C VAL A 315 27.92 -20.77 -19.75
N VAL A 316 28.71 -19.77 -20.20
CA VAL A 316 28.74 -18.44 -19.57
C VAL A 316 27.41 -17.70 -19.76
N ALA A 317 26.76 -17.86 -20.92
CA ALA A 317 25.44 -17.32 -21.17
C ALA A 317 24.34 -18.00 -20.32
N GLU A 318 24.40 -19.33 -20.14
CA GLU A 318 23.49 -20.09 -19.28
C GLU A 318 23.64 -19.71 -17.80
N GLU A 319 24.88 -19.57 -17.30
CA GLU A 319 25.14 -19.08 -15.93
C GLU A 319 24.69 -17.62 -15.74
N ARG A 320 24.99 -16.73 -16.71
CA ARG A 320 24.54 -15.33 -16.67
C ARG A 320 23.02 -15.20 -16.75
N ALA A 321 22.35 -16.05 -17.54
CA ALA A 321 20.89 -16.09 -17.65
C ALA A 321 20.25 -16.50 -16.31
N ALA A 322 20.79 -17.51 -15.63
CA ALA A 322 20.31 -17.94 -14.32
C ALA A 322 20.44 -16.83 -13.26
N LEU A 323 21.55 -16.08 -13.26
CA LEU A 323 21.72 -14.95 -12.34
C LEU A 323 20.71 -13.82 -12.57
N PHE A 324 20.35 -13.56 -13.82
CA PHE A 324 19.29 -12.59 -14.14
C PHE A 324 17.90 -13.12 -13.79
N GLU A 325 17.66 -14.43 -13.86
CA GLU A 325 16.41 -15.03 -13.41
C GLU A 325 16.22 -14.88 -11.90
N ASP A 326 17.29 -15.07 -11.12
CA ASP A 326 17.29 -14.81 -9.67
C ASP A 326 17.00 -13.33 -9.36
N LEU A 327 17.55 -12.40 -10.14
CA LEU A 327 17.26 -10.96 -10.03
C LEU A 327 15.79 -10.68 -10.36
N ASP A 328 15.29 -11.23 -11.46
CA ASP A 328 13.90 -11.08 -11.89
C ASP A 328 12.94 -11.61 -10.81
N GLN A 329 13.24 -12.76 -10.19
CA GLN A 329 12.46 -13.29 -9.07
C GLN A 329 12.47 -12.34 -7.86
N ALA A 330 13.63 -11.75 -7.53
CA ALA A 330 13.74 -10.79 -6.43
C ALA A 330 12.88 -9.55 -6.68
N VAL A 331 12.95 -8.97 -7.89
CA VAL A 331 12.14 -7.80 -8.26
C VAL A 331 10.64 -8.14 -8.34
N ALA A 332 10.30 -9.35 -8.80
CA ALA A 332 8.92 -9.82 -8.88
C ALA A 332 8.20 -9.93 -7.54
N THR A 333 8.92 -9.90 -6.42
CA THR A 333 8.31 -9.85 -5.09
C THR A 333 7.66 -8.50 -4.77
N GLY A 334 8.02 -7.42 -5.47
CA GLY A 334 7.63 -6.05 -5.12
C GLY A 334 8.26 -5.52 -3.83
N ASN A 335 9.18 -6.29 -3.22
CA ASN A 335 9.81 -6.00 -1.94
C ASN A 335 11.32 -5.75 -2.07
N ALA A 336 11.89 -5.73 -3.28
CA ALA A 336 13.31 -5.49 -3.50
C ALA A 336 13.68 -4.02 -3.26
N ILE A 337 14.91 -3.80 -2.80
CA ILE A 337 15.44 -2.45 -2.52
C ILE A 337 16.55 -2.13 -3.51
N LEU A 338 16.52 -0.90 -4.04
CA LEU A 338 17.57 -0.37 -4.90
C LEU A 338 18.49 0.53 -4.07
N VAL A 339 19.80 0.34 -4.20
CA VAL A 339 20.83 1.22 -3.62
C VAL A 339 21.71 1.75 -4.73
N VAL A 340 21.63 3.05 -5.00
CA VAL A 340 22.42 3.74 -6.01
C VAL A 340 23.64 4.36 -5.34
N THR A 341 24.85 3.87 -5.63
CA THR A 341 26.07 4.29 -4.94
C THR A 341 26.81 5.38 -5.70
N SER A 342 27.32 5.07 -6.89
CA SER A 342 28.13 5.97 -7.72
C SER A 342 27.38 6.56 -8.92
N GLY A 343 26.07 6.31 -9.04
CA GLY A 343 25.22 6.94 -10.04
C GLY A 343 25.03 6.14 -11.33
N ILE A 344 24.59 6.83 -12.38
CA ILE A 344 24.32 6.29 -13.72
C ILE A 344 25.49 6.66 -14.64
N GLU A 345 25.79 5.82 -15.63
CA GLU A 345 26.86 6.08 -16.59
C GLU A 345 26.64 7.39 -17.37
N PRO A 346 27.67 8.24 -17.61
CA PRO A 346 27.51 9.56 -18.23
C PRO A 346 26.90 9.50 -19.62
N GLU A 347 27.29 8.47 -20.38
CA GLU A 347 26.80 8.19 -21.73
C GLU A 347 25.28 7.98 -21.77
N SER A 348 24.70 7.58 -20.63
CA SER A 348 23.26 7.35 -20.47
C SER A 348 22.51 8.55 -19.89
N CYS A 349 23.22 9.61 -19.51
CA CYS A 349 22.63 10.84 -18.98
C CYS A 349 22.32 11.89 -20.06
N GLY A 350 23.01 11.87 -21.21
CA GLY A 350 22.75 12.79 -22.33
C GLY A 350 22.81 14.27 -21.93
N GLU A 351 21.86 15.08 -22.41
CA GLU A 351 21.72 16.51 -22.03
C GLU A 351 21.27 16.73 -20.57
N TRP A 352 20.81 15.68 -19.87
CA TRP A 352 20.57 15.66 -18.42
C TRP A 352 21.82 15.16 -17.68
N GLY A 353 22.96 15.71 -18.09
CA GLY A 353 24.26 15.46 -17.49
C GLY A 353 24.57 16.48 -16.38
N THR A 354 25.58 16.12 -15.59
CA THR A 354 26.23 17.00 -14.62
C THR A 354 27.72 17.00 -14.93
N GLU A 355 28.43 18.09 -14.63
CA GLU A 355 29.91 18.06 -14.68
C GLU A 355 30.47 16.98 -13.75
N LEU A 356 29.82 16.74 -12.60
CA LEU A 356 30.22 15.74 -11.60
C LEU A 356 29.05 14.77 -11.33
N GLY A 357 28.97 13.70 -12.12
CA GLY A 357 27.85 12.73 -12.09
C GLY A 357 27.95 11.65 -11.03
N SER A 358 29.03 11.65 -10.26
CA SER A 358 29.24 10.68 -9.20
C SER A 358 30.02 11.29 -8.03
N PRO A 359 29.92 10.68 -6.84
CA PRO A 359 30.80 11.01 -5.72
C PRO A 359 32.29 10.78 -6.03
N ASP A 360 32.61 9.84 -6.91
CA ASP A 360 33.99 9.57 -7.33
C ASP A 360 34.52 10.71 -8.21
N ASP A 361 33.70 11.25 -9.13
CA ASP A 361 34.05 12.47 -9.90
C ASP A 361 34.28 13.67 -8.96
N LEU A 362 33.42 13.84 -7.94
CA LEU A 362 33.58 14.89 -6.93
C LEU A 362 34.88 14.73 -6.14
N PHE A 363 35.29 13.50 -5.82
CA PHE A 363 36.56 13.26 -5.15
C PHE A 363 37.72 13.75 -6.01
N GLU A 364 37.78 13.34 -7.27
CA GLU A 364 38.88 13.70 -8.17
C GLU A 364 38.97 15.22 -8.34
N ALA A 365 37.83 15.90 -8.55
CA ALA A 365 37.77 17.37 -8.64
C ALA A 365 38.27 18.11 -7.37
N LEU A 366 38.02 17.54 -6.18
CA LEU A 366 38.51 18.11 -4.92
C LEU A 366 39.97 17.74 -4.62
N ALA A 367 40.41 16.55 -5.04
CA ALA A 367 41.75 16.04 -4.81
C ALA A 367 42.82 16.87 -5.54
N GLU A 368 42.51 17.40 -6.72
CA GLU A 368 43.38 18.33 -7.46
C GLU A 368 43.76 19.59 -6.66
N SER A 369 42.92 19.99 -5.70
CA SER A 369 43.12 21.16 -4.86
C SER A 369 43.94 20.89 -3.59
N LEU A 370 44.38 19.65 -3.36
CA LEU A 370 45.16 19.27 -2.17
C LEU A 370 46.68 19.53 -2.38
N PRO A 371 47.41 20.04 -1.37
CA PRO A 371 48.84 20.37 -1.50
C PRO A 371 49.80 19.18 -1.74
N ALA A 372 49.32 17.93 -1.62
CA ALA A 372 50.10 16.71 -1.83
C ALA A 372 49.20 15.64 -2.46
N GLN A 373 49.76 14.82 -3.38
CA GLN A 373 49.07 13.65 -3.92
C GLN A 373 48.61 12.78 -2.74
N THR A 374 47.31 12.62 -2.60
CA THR A 374 46.74 11.71 -1.64
C THR A 374 46.84 10.32 -2.24
N ASP A 375 47.62 9.42 -1.62
CA ASP A 375 47.48 8.00 -1.88
C ASP A 375 46.01 7.63 -1.69
N GLY A 376 45.45 6.76 -2.54
CA GLY A 376 44.01 6.43 -2.65
C GLY A 376 43.36 5.77 -1.42
N ARG A 377 43.86 6.04 -0.21
CA ARG A 377 43.36 5.61 1.10
C ARG A 377 42.51 6.65 1.82
N VAL A 378 42.41 7.89 1.32
CA VAL A 378 41.63 8.96 1.96
C VAL A 378 40.19 8.95 1.45
N ALA A 379 39.20 9.00 2.35
CA ALA A 379 37.78 9.02 1.99
C ALA A 379 37.31 10.43 1.57
N LEU A 380 36.32 10.51 0.68
CA LEU A 380 35.74 11.78 0.23
C LEU A 380 35.26 12.66 1.39
N ALA A 381 34.61 12.06 2.38
CA ALA A 381 34.15 12.78 3.57
C ALA A 381 35.30 13.48 4.32
N GLU A 382 36.48 12.86 4.40
CA GLU A 382 37.64 13.45 5.07
C GLU A 382 38.23 14.60 4.24
N VAL A 383 38.32 14.44 2.92
CA VAL A 383 38.75 15.50 1.99
C VAL A 383 37.82 16.71 2.11
N MET A 384 36.50 16.49 2.02
CA MET A 384 35.51 17.56 2.15
C MET A 384 35.56 18.24 3.52
N SER A 385 35.71 17.47 4.60
CA SER A 385 35.79 18.02 5.97
C SER A 385 37.00 18.93 6.14
N ARG A 386 38.18 18.50 5.68
CA ARG A 386 39.41 19.32 5.71
C ARG A 386 39.29 20.56 4.84
N LEU A 387 38.82 20.40 3.59
CA LEU A 387 38.65 21.53 2.68
C LEU A 387 37.60 22.53 3.16
N ARG A 388 36.53 22.10 3.85
CA ARG A 388 35.56 23.04 4.45
C ARG A 388 36.18 23.93 5.53
N GLN A 389 37.21 23.45 6.24
CA GLN A 389 37.92 24.23 7.26
C GLN A 389 38.86 25.27 6.64
N THR A 390 39.41 24.98 5.45
CA THR A 390 40.37 25.87 4.77
C THR A 390 39.73 26.76 3.71
N ASP A 391 38.82 26.22 2.89
CA ASP A 391 38.08 26.90 1.83
C ASP A 391 36.68 26.28 1.63
N SER A 392 35.72 26.71 2.46
CA SER A 392 34.32 26.28 2.35
C SER A 392 33.64 26.69 1.03
N THR A 393 34.14 27.74 0.35
CA THR A 393 33.55 28.24 -0.89
C THR A 393 33.91 27.37 -2.08
N LEU A 394 35.12 26.81 -2.11
CA LEU A 394 35.53 25.81 -3.08
C LEU A 394 34.61 24.59 -3.00
N VAL A 395 34.46 23.99 -1.81
CA VAL A 395 33.63 22.80 -1.61
C VAL A 395 32.18 23.05 -2.05
N ARG A 396 31.60 24.21 -1.70
CA ARG A 396 30.23 24.56 -2.10
C ARG A 396 30.09 24.71 -3.61
N ARG A 397 31.09 25.31 -4.28
CA ARG A 397 31.10 25.48 -5.74
C ARG A 397 31.26 24.15 -6.46
N THR A 398 32.16 23.28 -6.00
CA THR A 398 32.37 21.97 -6.60
C THR A 398 31.14 21.07 -6.42
N VAL A 399 30.51 21.06 -5.23
CA VAL A 399 29.25 20.32 -5.01
C VAL A 399 28.11 20.84 -5.91
N ALA A 400 28.10 22.13 -6.27
CA ALA A 400 27.13 22.65 -7.22
C ALA A 400 27.27 22.04 -8.63
N GLY A 401 28.45 21.52 -8.99
CA GLY A 401 28.67 20.76 -10.23
C GLY A 401 27.98 19.39 -10.27
N MET A 402 27.41 18.92 -9.15
CA MET A 402 26.57 17.72 -9.07
C MET A 402 25.07 18.00 -9.33
N LEU A 403 24.70 19.27 -9.53
CA LEU A 403 23.35 19.68 -9.87
C LEU A 403 23.09 19.34 -11.35
N VAL A 404 22.12 18.47 -11.61
CA VAL A 404 21.70 18.08 -12.97
C VAL A 404 21.03 19.26 -13.64
N ASP A 405 21.53 19.66 -14.81
CA ASP A 405 20.90 20.68 -15.64
C ASP A 405 19.67 20.09 -16.34
N THR A 406 18.56 20.84 -16.32
CA THR A 406 17.29 20.36 -16.89
C THR A 406 17.24 20.66 -18.38
N GLY A 407 17.81 19.77 -19.19
CA GLY A 407 17.63 19.78 -20.65
C GLY A 407 16.19 19.45 -21.09
N PRO A 408 15.86 19.55 -22.39
CA PRO A 408 14.53 19.22 -22.91
C PRO A 408 14.18 17.71 -22.83
N ALA A 409 15.16 16.80 -22.90
CA ALA A 409 14.94 15.35 -22.98
C ALA A 409 15.08 14.64 -21.61
N VAL A 410 14.11 13.82 -21.20
CA VAL A 410 14.12 13.12 -19.89
C VAL A 410 15.15 11.97 -19.87
N ASN A 411 15.90 11.82 -18.77
CA ASN A 411 16.79 10.67 -18.55
C ASN A 411 15.99 9.36 -18.43
N LYS A 412 15.98 8.57 -19.51
CA LYS A 412 15.23 7.31 -19.63
C LYS A 412 15.64 6.27 -18.58
N THR A 413 16.94 6.19 -18.25
CA THR A 413 17.47 5.22 -17.26
C THR A 413 16.92 5.49 -15.88
N ALA A 414 17.05 6.72 -15.39
CA ALA A 414 16.55 7.11 -14.08
C ALA A 414 15.01 7.03 -14.00
N MET A 415 14.30 7.34 -15.09
CA MET A 415 12.85 7.13 -15.17
C MET A 415 12.46 5.65 -15.01
N ARG A 416 13.12 4.73 -15.72
CA ARG A 416 12.86 3.28 -15.58
C ARG A 416 13.18 2.77 -14.17
N LEU A 417 14.22 3.29 -13.53
CA LEU A 417 14.51 2.99 -12.12
C LEU A 417 13.37 3.45 -11.19
N LEU A 418 12.75 4.62 -11.43
CA LEU A 418 11.63 5.10 -10.61
C LEU A 418 10.33 4.32 -10.83
N LEU A 419 10.11 3.78 -12.03
CA LEU A 419 8.89 3.05 -12.39
C LEU A 419 8.90 1.57 -11.99
N ALA A 420 10.07 1.00 -11.69
CA ALA A 420 10.20 -0.38 -11.25
C ALA A 420 9.63 -0.59 -9.81
N PRO A 421 9.19 -1.82 -9.46
CA PRO A 421 8.46 -2.13 -8.23
C PRO A 421 9.37 -2.28 -7.01
N TRP A 422 10.16 -1.25 -6.72
CA TRP A 422 10.99 -1.22 -5.53
C TRP A 422 10.15 -1.02 -4.27
N TYR A 423 10.57 -1.64 -3.17
CA TYR A 423 10.08 -1.28 -1.85
C TYR A 423 10.53 0.14 -1.49
N ARG A 424 11.82 0.45 -1.72
CA ARG A 424 12.45 1.75 -1.46
C ARG A 424 13.70 1.91 -2.33
N ILE A 425 14.04 3.15 -2.68
CA ILE A 425 15.30 3.51 -3.33
C ILE A 425 16.16 4.30 -2.33
N TYR A 426 17.40 3.89 -2.13
CA TYR A 426 18.42 4.66 -1.41
C TYR A 426 19.39 5.28 -2.42
N ASP A 427 19.34 6.60 -2.54
CA ASP A 427 20.25 7.36 -3.40
C ASP A 427 21.42 7.90 -2.56
N CYS A 428 22.61 7.36 -2.80
CA CYS A 428 23.85 7.75 -2.14
C CYS A 428 24.74 8.62 -3.05
N THR A 429 24.23 9.07 -4.19
CA THR A 429 25.03 9.84 -5.17
C THR A 429 25.22 11.29 -4.77
N GLY A 430 24.30 11.87 -3.99
CA GLY A 430 24.32 13.30 -3.65
C GLY A 430 23.83 14.22 -4.78
N THR A 431 23.41 13.67 -5.92
CA THR A 431 22.84 14.42 -7.05
C THR A 431 21.36 14.74 -6.80
N ASN A 432 20.74 15.54 -7.70
CA ASN A 432 19.30 15.80 -7.68
C ASN A 432 18.53 15.04 -8.76
N ILE A 433 19.13 14.03 -9.42
CA ILE A 433 18.56 13.41 -10.62
C ILE A 433 17.13 12.88 -10.42
N PHE A 434 16.88 12.13 -9.34
CA PHE A 434 15.56 11.60 -9.05
C PHE A 434 14.56 12.68 -8.64
N ALA A 435 15.01 13.72 -7.92
CA ALA A 435 14.19 14.87 -7.58
C ALA A 435 13.76 15.66 -8.82
N ALA A 436 14.69 15.88 -9.75
CA ALA A 436 14.43 16.59 -11.00
C ALA A 436 13.44 15.82 -11.90
N ILE A 437 13.61 14.50 -12.02
CA ILE A 437 12.71 13.67 -12.85
C ILE A 437 11.31 13.58 -12.25
N ALA A 438 11.21 13.32 -10.93
CA ALA A 438 9.92 13.21 -10.25
C ALA A 438 9.08 14.48 -10.46
N ALA A 439 9.71 15.65 -10.31
CA ALA A 439 9.06 16.94 -10.53
C ALA A 439 8.70 17.18 -12.00
N ARG A 440 9.58 16.84 -12.95
CA ARG A 440 9.39 17.10 -14.39
C ARG A 440 8.27 16.27 -15.02
N VAL A 441 8.14 15.02 -14.57
CA VAL A 441 7.18 14.02 -15.10
C VAL A 441 5.91 13.96 -14.22
N GLN A 442 5.82 14.79 -13.17
CA GLN A 442 4.68 14.84 -12.24
C GLN A 442 4.38 13.47 -11.61
N LEU A 443 5.43 12.73 -11.24
CA LEU A 443 5.31 11.42 -10.59
C LEU A 443 4.92 11.51 -9.10
N ASP A 444 4.57 12.70 -8.60
CA ASP A 444 4.30 13.01 -7.19
C ASP A 444 3.18 12.15 -6.57
N ALA A 445 2.27 11.63 -7.41
CA ALA A 445 1.24 10.69 -6.97
C ALA A 445 1.82 9.32 -6.54
N ASN A 446 2.99 8.93 -7.09
CA ASN A 446 3.56 7.59 -6.97
C ASN A 446 4.97 7.55 -6.36
N VAL A 447 5.71 8.66 -6.38
CA VAL A 447 7.09 8.77 -5.90
C VAL A 447 7.21 9.96 -4.96
N VAL A 448 7.99 9.80 -3.89
CA VAL A 448 8.34 10.88 -2.97
C VAL A 448 9.84 10.87 -2.72
N VAL A 449 10.50 12.00 -2.99
CA VAL A 449 11.92 12.17 -2.70
C VAL A 449 12.08 12.72 -1.29
N VAL A 450 12.96 12.08 -0.52
CA VAL A 450 13.18 12.34 0.90
C VAL A 450 14.61 12.78 1.12
N ASP A 451 14.82 13.96 1.70
CA ASP A 451 16.15 14.39 2.13
C ASP A 451 16.43 13.83 3.52
N ALA A 452 17.38 12.90 3.62
CA ALA A 452 17.69 12.20 4.87
C ALA A 452 18.16 13.15 6.00
N HIS A 453 18.64 14.35 5.68
CA HIS A 453 19.03 15.34 6.70
C HIS A 453 17.82 16.05 7.33
N ARG A 454 16.74 16.24 6.55
CA ARG A 454 15.56 17.01 6.97
C ARG A 454 14.47 16.12 7.54
N ASP A 455 14.14 15.06 6.81
CA ASP A 455 12.98 14.23 7.08
C ASP A 455 13.42 12.94 7.73
N ALA A 456 12.84 12.57 8.88
CA ALA A 456 13.15 11.32 9.58
C ALA A 456 12.31 10.15 9.04
N PRO A 457 12.81 8.90 9.11
CA PRO A 457 11.99 7.75 8.79
C PRO A 457 10.85 7.61 9.80
N GLY A 458 9.65 7.24 9.36
CA GLY A 458 8.52 6.95 10.25
C GLY A 458 7.14 7.37 9.73
N SER A 459 7.09 8.36 8.84
CA SER A 459 5.84 8.71 8.15
C SER A 459 5.43 7.59 7.22
N VAL A 460 4.20 7.10 7.35
CA VAL A 460 3.67 6.11 6.39
C VAL A 460 3.37 6.84 5.08
N ARG A 461 4.16 6.57 4.04
CA ARG A 461 3.95 7.12 2.70
C ARG A 461 3.52 5.99 1.77
N PRO A 462 2.35 6.08 1.12
CA PRO A 462 1.95 5.07 0.15
C PRO A 462 2.87 5.08 -1.08
N GLN A 463 3.49 6.21 -1.42
CA GLN A 463 4.40 6.37 -2.56
C GLN A 463 5.72 5.59 -2.42
N LEU A 464 6.44 5.42 -3.52
CA LEU A 464 7.84 4.99 -3.50
C LEU A 464 8.72 6.07 -2.90
N GLU A 465 9.36 5.75 -1.78
CA GLU A 465 10.36 6.63 -1.16
C GLU A 465 11.70 6.49 -1.87
N VAL A 466 12.22 7.63 -2.34
CA VAL A 466 13.59 7.79 -2.82
C VAL A 466 14.35 8.62 -1.80
N VAL A 467 15.19 7.96 -1.01
CA VAL A 467 15.89 8.58 0.11
C VAL A 467 17.26 9.06 -0.34
N ALA A 468 17.44 10.37 -0.45
CA ALA A 468 18.72 11.00 -0.72
C ALA A 468 19.58 10.94 0.55
N MET A 469 20.34 9.86 0.71
CA MET A 469 21.12 9.54 1.91
C MET A 469 22.21 10.57 2.19
N ASN A 470 22.79 11.14 1.14
CA ASN A 470 23.90 12.08 1.23
C ASN A 470 23.48 13.53 1.03
N GLY A 471 22.17 13.82 1.03
CA GLY A 471 21.61 15.13 0.67
C GLY A 471 21.45 15.30 -0.83
N ILE A 472 20.90 16.45 -1.23
CA ILE A 472 20.58 16.77 -2.63
C ILE A 472 21.37 18.01 -3.05
N ALA A 473 22.18 17.91 -4.09
CA ALA A 473 22.94 19.03 -4.63
C ALA A 473 22.03 20.22 -5.03
N PRO A 474 22.46 21.48 -4.79
CA PRO A 474 23.75 21.90 -4.19
C PRO A 474 23.77 21.85 -2.65
N GLY A 475 22.67 21.44 -2.01
CA GLY A 475 22.50 21.41 -0.56
C GLY A 475 22.23 22.78 0.06
N THR A 476 21.90 22.77 1.36
CA THR A 476 21.69 23.97 2.19
C THR A 476 22.51 23.89 3.47
N SER A 477 22.57 24.96 4.27
CA SER A 477 23.25 24.93 5.57
C SER A 477 22.63 23.94 6.56
N THR A 478 21.30 23.72 6.48
CA THR A 478 20.55 22.79 7.32
C THR A 478 20.44 21.38 6.73
N ALA A 479 20.74 21.22 5.44
CA ALA A 479 20.76 19.95 4.74
C ALA A 479 21.90 19.94 3.70
N PRO A 480 23.16 19.80 4.16
CA PRO A 480 24.32 19.82 3.28
C PRO A 480 24.47 18.50 2.53
N VAL A 481 25.22 18.52 1.42
CA VAL A 481 25.68 17.28 0.78
C VAL A 481 26.90 16.75 1.55
N VAL A 482 26.85 15.52 2.06
CA VAL A 482 27.94 14.89 2.84
C VAL A 482 27.98 13.38 2.56
N PHE A 483 29.16 12.79 2.54
CA PHE A 483 29.39 11.38 2.15
C PHE A 483 29.96 10.51 3.29
N ASP A 484 29.88 10.96 4.54
CA ASP A 484 30.21 10.14 5.71
C ASP A 484 29.08 9.16 6.06
N ILE A 485 29.40 8.05 6.72
CA ILE A 485 28.41 7.14 7.28
C ILE A 485 28.08 7.60 8.70
N ASP A 486 26.97 8.31 8.86
CA ASP A 486 26.45 8.71 10.16
C ASP A 486 25.43 7.67 10.63
N ASP A 487 25.85 6.57 11.24
CA ASP A 487 24.94 5.51 11.70
C ASP A 487 24.79 5.45 13.23
N ARG A 488 25.59 6.27 13.95
CA ARG A 488 25.59 6.42 15.42
C ARG A 488 25.02 7.76 15.90
N GLY A 489 24.78 8.71 14.99
CA GLY A 489 24.20 9.99 15.33
C GLY A 489 22.76 9.90 15.84
N ARG A 490 22.29 11.00 16.43
CA ARG A 490 20.89 11.17 16.86
C ARG A 490 20.01 11.87 15.81
N GLY A 491 20.65 12.45 14.78
CA GLY A 491 19.99 13.20 13.71
C GLY A 491 19.15 12.32 12.80
N SER A 492 18.41 12.97 11.90
CA SER A 492 17.53 12.31 10.94
C SER A 492 18.28 11.30 10.06
N ARG A 493 19.44 11.70 9.54
CA ARG A 493 20.28 10.89 8.65
C ARG A 493 20.74 9.59 9.31
N ALA A 494 21.13 9.62 10.59
CA ALA A 494 21.45 8.41 11.33
C ALA A 494 20.29 7.45 11.57
N ARG A 495 19.06 7.97 11.63
CA ARG A 495 17.87 7.12 11.67
C ARG A 495 17.65 6.46 10.31
N TRP A 496 17.89 7.16 9.21
CA TRP A 496 17.85 6.58 7.86
C TRP A 496 18.94 5.54 7.62
N PHE A 497 20.17 5.72 8.09
CA PHE A 497 21.20 4.68 8.00
C PHE A 497 20.82 3.43 8.78
N ARG A 498 20.25 3.58 9.97
CA ARG A 498 19.70 2.44 10.74
C ARG A 498 18.51 1.79 10.02
N GLN A 499 17.63 2.57 9.38
CA GLN A 499 16.54 2.03 8.57
C GLN A 499 17.07 1.25 7.36
N MET A 500 18.01 1.82 6.61
CA MET A 500 18.66 1.21 5.46
C MET A 500 19.31 -0.12 5.86
N LYS A 501 20.06 -0.16 6.95
CA LYS A 501 20.69 -1.40 7.41
C LYS A 501 19.65 -2.48 7.78
N ALA A 502 18.57 -2.11 8.46
CA ALA A 502 17.49 -3.04 8.77
C ALA A 502 16.82 -3.59 7.50
N ASP A 503 16.63 -2.72 6.53
CA ASP A 503 16.03 -3.02 5.24
C ASP A 503 16.90 -3.97 4.40
N LEU A 504 18.22 -3.74 4.34
CA LEU A 504 19.21 -4.61 3.67
C LEU A 504 19.31 -6.03 4.27
N ILE A 505 18.91 -6.19 5.53
CA ILE A 505 18.86 -7.49 6.22
C ILE A 505 17.56 -8.22 5.89
N THR A 506 16.46 -7.49 5.70
CA THR A 506 15.09 -8.03 5.64
C THR A 506 14.53 -8.16 4.22
N HIS A 507 15.11 -7.48 3.23
CA HIS A 507 14.63 -7.45 1.85
C HIS A 507 15.71 -7.91 0.86
N PRO A 508 15.32 -8.39 -0.34
CA PRO A 508 16.24 -8.53 -1.46
C PRO A 508 16.86 -7.18 -1.83
N VAL A 509 18.14 -7.17 -2.24
CA VAL A 509 18.89 -5.93 -2.46
C VAL A 509 19.54 -5.91 -3.83
N VAL A 510 19.44 -4.79 -4.52
CA VAL A 510 20.16 -4.49 -5.77
C VAL A 510 21.02 -3.25 -5.56
N PHE A 511 22.33 -3.42 -5.50
CA PHE A 511 23.30 -2.32 -5.55
C PHE A 511 23.60 -1.99 -7.01
N VAL A 512 23.55 -0.72 -7.38
CA VAL A 512 23.94 -0.23 -8.71
C VAL A 512 25.08 0.78 -8.58
N SER A 513 26.08 0.64 -9.45
CA SER A 513 27.29 1.47 -9.48
C SER A 513 27.77 1.63 -10.92
N ARG A 514 28.33 2.79 -11.26
CA ARG A 514 28.94 3.08 -12.57
C ARG A 514 30.11 2.17 -12.92
N GLU A 515 30.79 1.65 -11.91
CA GLU A 515 31.89 0.71 -12.06
C GLU A 515 32.05 -0.13 -10.79
N ILE A 516 32.56 -1.35 -10.95
CA ILE A 516 32.79 -2.27 -9.82
C ILE A 516 33.90 -1.75 -8.88
N GLY A 517 34.85 -0.96 -9.42
CA GLY A 517 35.98 -0.37 -8.70
C GLY A 517 35.65 0.89 -7.88
N SER A 518 34.39 1.34 -7.88
CA SER A 518 33.98 2.57 -7.21
C SER A 518 34.36 2.57 -5.72
N ARG A 519 34.99 3.67 -5.28
CA ARG A 519 35.36 3.87 -3.87
C ARG A 519 34.12 3.98 -3.00
N HIS A 520 33.06 4.58 -3.53
CA HIS A 520 31.79 4.72 -2.83
C HIS A 520 31.01 3.41 -2.76
N LEU A 521 30.97 2.59 -3.82
CA LEU A 521 30.41 1.25 -3.71
C LEU A 521 31.09 0.47 -2.57
N SER A 522 32.43 0.48 -2.55
CA SER A 522 33.22 -0.16 -1.49
C SER A 522 32.91 0.39 -0.10
N LEU A 523 32.73 1.71 0.06
CA LEU A 523 32.37 2.34 1.33
C LEU A 523 31.05 1.79 1.89
N TYR A 524 30.00 1.73 1.07
CA TYR A 524 28.69 1.26 1.49
C TYR A 524 28.67 -0.24 1.75
N LEU A 525 29.37 -1.03 0.94
CA LEU A 525 29.51 -2.47 1.17
C LEU A 525 30.20 -2.76 2.51
N ASN A 526 31.33 -2.09 2.80
CA ASN A 526 32.07 -2.29 4.05
C ASN A 526 31.31 -1.80 5.29
N ALA A 527 30.54 -0.72 5.17
CA ALA A 527 29.78 -0.16 6.29
C ALA A 527 28.51 -0.96 6.61
N LEU A 528 27.89 -1.58 5.60
CA LEU A 528 26.57 -2.19 5.73
C LEU A 528 26.60 -3.72 5.75
N VAL A 529 27.66 -4.35 5.22
CA VAL A 529 27.83 -5.79 5.21
C VAL A 529 28.89 -6.19 6.22
N GLY A 530 28.45 -6.74 7.35
CA GLY A 530 29.35 -7.45 8.26
C GLY A 530 29.93 -8.68 7.57
N ASP A 531 31.15 -9.08 7.98
CA ASP A 531 31.92 -10.21 7.45
C ASP A 531 31.21 -11.54 7.77
N HIS A 532 30.11 -11.81 7.06
CA HIS A 532 29.18 -12.90 7.33
C HIS A 532 28.87 -13.60 6.01
N GLY A 533 29.49 -14.76 5.84
CA GLY A 533 29.29 -15.60 4.66
C GLY A 533 27.83 -15.94 4.39
N PRO A 534 27.51 -16.41 3.16
CA PRO A 534 26.17 -16.75 2.74
C PRO A 534 25.53 -17.75 3.73
N THR A 535 24.37 -17.40 4.27
CA THR A 535 23.61 -18.26 5.18
C THR A 535 22.24 -18.61 4.62
N LYS A 536 21.80 -19.85 4.87
CA LYS A 536 20.53 -20.39 4.38
C LYS A 536 19.35 -19.54 4.89
N GLY A 537 18.53 -19.01 3.97
CA GLY A 537 17.34 -18.22 4.28
C GLY A 537 17.53 -16.69 4.30
N GLN A 538 18.68 -16.18 3.85
CA GLN A 538 18.91 -14.74 3.69
C GLN A 538 18.36 -14.24 2.34
N PRO A 539 17.83 -13.00 2.26
CA PRO A 539 17.38 -12.44 0.98
C PRO A 539 18.53 -12.31 -0.03
N SER A 540 18.23 -12.51 -1.31
CA SER A 540 19.19 -12.40 -2.41
C SER A 540 19.75 -10.97 -2.51
N ARG A 541 21.05 -10.86 -2.80
CA ARG A 541 21.74 -9.57 -2.99
C ARG A 541 22.53 -9.56 -4.28
N PHE A 542 22.41 -8.47 -5.01
CA PHE A 542 23.06 -8.29 -6.31
C PHE A 542 23.88 -7.00 -6.30
N ALA A 543 25.04 -7.04 -6.95
CA ALA A 543 25.84 -5.87 -7.29
C ALA A 543 25.93 -5.76 -8.80
N ILE A 544 25.37 -4.68 -9.35
CA ILE A 544 25.29 -4.41 -10.78
C ILE A 544 26.24 -3.26 -11.09
N ALA A 545 27.32 -3.58 -11.77
CA ALA A 545 28.30 -2.61 -12.19
C ALA A 545 29.16 -3.19 -13.33
N PRO A 546 29.56 -2.40 -14.32
CA PRO A 546 30.50 -2.84 -15.34
C PRO A 546 31.91 -3.00 -14.75
N GLY A 547 32.71 -3.84 -15.41
CA GLY A 547 34.09 -4.16 -15.03
C GLY A 547 34.23 -5.49 -14.28
N ASP A 548 35.48 -5.94 -14.17
CA ASP A 548 35.88 -7.16 -13.46
C ASP A 548 37.10 -6.84 -12.59
N ASP A 549 36.92 -6.91 -11.26
CA ASP A 549 38.00 -6.75 -10.28
C ASP A 549 37.97 -7.98 -9.36
N PRO A 550 38.95 -8.90 -9.49
CA PRO A 550 38.98 -10.14 -8.73
C PRO A 550 38.96 -9.94 -7.21
N VAL A 551 39.52 -8.84 -6.69
CA VAL A 551 39.55 -8.53 -5.27
C VAL A 551 38.17 -8.08 -4.79
N VAL A 552 37.50 -7.25 -5.57
CA VAL A 552 36.13 -6.80 -5.27
C VAL A 552 35.15 -7.97 -5.42
N SER A 553 35.24 -8.76 -6.48
CA SER A 553 34.42 -9.96 -6.69
C SER A 553 34.58 -10.97 -5.56
N TRP A 554 35.80 -11.20 -5.08
CA TRP A 554 36.04 -12.07 -3.92
C TRP A 554 35.39 -11.53 -2.64
N LYS A 555 35.47 -10.22 -2.40
CA LYS A 555 34.80 -9.57 -1.25
C LYS A 555 33.28 -9.68 -1.35
N LEU A 556 32.72 -9.42 -2.54
CA LEU A 556 31.27 -9.53 -2.80
C LEU A 556 30.78 -10.96 -2.55
N ALA A 557 31.51 -11.97 -3.05
CA ALA A 557 31.20 -13.37 -2.81
C ALA A 557 31.25 -13.72 -1.31
N GLY A 558 32.26 -13.23 -0.58
CA GLY A 558 32.37 -13.38 0.87
C GLY A 558 31.21 -12.73 1.65
N ALA A 559 30.67 -11.64 1.12
CA ALA A 559 29.49 -10.93 1.60
C ALA A 559 28.14 -11.59 1.19
N GLY A 560 28.16 -12.66 0.39
CA GLY A 560 26.96 -13.27 -0.18
C GLY A 560 26.24 -12.36 -1.17
N ILE A 561 26.99 -11.53 -1.91
CA ILE A 561 26.48 -10.64 -2.96
C ILE A 561 26.90 -11.20 -4.32
N THR A 562 25.91 -11.40 -5.18
CA THR A 562 26.11 -11.86 -6.55
C THR A 562 26.44 -10.69 -7.46
N GLN A 563 27.61 -10.72 -8.11
CA GLN A 563 27.97 -9.68 -9.08
C GLN A 563 27.34 -9.97 -10.44
N LEU A 564 26.79 -8.93 -11.06
CA LEU A 564 26.30 -8.91 -12.43
C LEU A 564 27.11 -7.84 -13.20
N PRO A 565 28.05 -8.25 -14.08
CA PRO A 565 28.92 -7.32 -14.81
C PRO A 565 28.15 -6.67 -15.99
N THR A 566 27.21 -5.79 -15.68
CA THR A 566 26.36 -5.08 -16.64
C THR A 566 26.18 -3.63 -16.18
N GLY A 567 25.97 -2.73 -17.14
CA GLY A 567 25.73 -1.31 -16.85
C GLY A 567 24.35 -1.06 -16.25
N VAL A 568 24.19 0.03 -15.51
CA VAL A 568 22.90 0.47 -14.94
C VAL A 568 21.91 0.78 -16.06
N ALA A 569 22.37 1.39 -17.14
CA ALA A 569 21.54 1.68 -18.31
C ALA A 569 21.11 0.43 -19.10
N GLU A 570 21.98 -0.57 -19.21
CA GLU A 570 21.66 -1.88 -19.81
C GLU A 570 20.62 -2.61 -18.94
N LEU A 571 20.84 -2.68 -17.63
CA LEU A 571 19.86 -3.21 -16.68
C LEU A 571 18.49 -2.52 -16.82
N ALA A 572 18.48 -1.19 -16.78
CA ALA A 572 17.25 -0.42 -16.81
C ALA A 572 16.48 -0.66 -18.11
N ARG A 573 17.18 -0.70 -19.25
CA ARG A 573 16.60 -0.94 -20.57
C ARG A 573 16.07 -2.36 -20.69
N ASP A 574 16.88 -3.36 -20.38
CA ASP A 574 16.61 -4.74 -20.76
C ASP A 574 15.79 -5.48 -19.69
N ARG A 575 15.84 -5.01 -18.43
CA ARG A 575 15.24 -5.74 -17.29
C ARG A 575 14.14 -4.99 -16.55
N LEU A 576 14.13 -3.66 -16.56
CA LEU A 576 13.19 -2.85 -15.78
C LEU A 576 12.04 -2.27 -16.61
N GLY A 577 11.85 -2.74 -17.85
CA GLY A 577 10.68 -2.41 -18.67
C GLY A 577 9.37 -2.83 -18.00
N THR A 578 8.38 -1.93 -17.96
CA THR A 578 7.09 -2.13 -17.28
C THR A 578 6.23 -3.24 -17.89
N SER A 579 6.50 -3.64 -19.14
CA SER A 579 5.85 -4.75 -19.84
C SER A 579 6.33 -6.13 -19.37
N ARG A 580 7.54 -6.23 -18.78
CA ARG A 580 8.11 -7.51 -18.37
C ARG A 580 7.32 -8.13 -17.21
N GLU A 581 7.04 -9.42 -17.31
CA GLU A 581 6.24 -10.15 -16.31
C GLU A 581 6.74 -10.02 -14.86
N PRO A 582 8.05 -10.14 -14.56
CA PRO A 582 8.57 -9.89 -13.22
C PRO A 582 8.21 -8.50 -12.68
N ILE A 583 8.28 -7.48 -13.54
CA ILE A 583 7.98 -6.08 -13.18
C ILE A 583 6.49 -5.91 -12.92
N ARG A 584 5.62 -6.40 -13.82
CA ARG A 584 4.15 -6.37 -13.64
C ARG A 584 3.72 -7.07 -12.36
N ARG A 585 4.26 -8.27 -12.10
CA ARG A 585 3.97 -9.03 -10.90
C ARG A 585 4.41 -8.29 -9.64
N GLY A 586 5.60 -7.69 -9.64
CA GLY A 586 6.07 -6.87 -8.52
C GLY A 586 5.16 -5.66 -8.26
N ILE A 587 4.72 -4.96 -9.31
CA ILE A 587 3.77 -3.84 -9.21
C ILE A 587 2.44 -4.31 -8.60
N GLN A 588 1.90 -5.43 -9.08
CA GLN A 588 0.65 -6.01 -8.58
C GLN A 588 0.76 -6.43 -7.10
N LEU A 589 1.85 -7.10 -6.72
CA LEU A 589 2.06 -7.51 -5.33
C LEU A 589 2.23 -6.32 -4.39
N ARG A 590 2.91 -5.26 -4.85
CA ARG A 590 3.06 -4.02 -4.10
C ARG A 590 1.72 -3.29 -3.95
N ALA A 591 0.92 -3.22 -5.02
CA ALA A 591 -0.44 -2.69 -4.97
C ALA A 591 -1.33 -3.51 -4.01
N ARG A 592 -1.20 -4.84 -4.01
CA ARG A 592 -1.90 -5.73 -3.06
C ARG A 592 -1.44 -5.52 -1.62
N ALA A 593 -0.13 -5.36 -1.37
CA ALA A 593 0.40 -5.09 -0.03
C ALA A 593 -0.12 -3.75 0.52
N ARG A 594 -0.17 -2.71 -0.33
CA ARG A 594 -0.83 -1.43 -0.02
C ARG A 594 -2.32 -1.63 0.29
N ALA A 595 -3.03 -2.34 -0.58
CA ALA A 595 -4.44 -2.65 -0.36
C ALA A 595 -4.69 -3.46 0.92
N VAL A 596 -3.77 -4.33 1.37
CA VAL A 596 -3.88 -5.05 2.65
C VAL A 596 -3.66 -4.11 3.85
N GLN A 597 -2.72 -3.17 3.74
CA GLN A 597 -2.57 -2.11 4.74
C GLN A 597 -3.83 -1.23 4.79
N ASP A 598 -4.41 -0.89 3.64
CA ASP A 598 -5.66 -0.14 3.54
C ASP A 598 -6.88 -0.94 4.02
N ARG A 599 -6.93 -2.26 3.77
CA ARG A 599 -7.96 -3.16 4.32
C ARG A 599 -7.94 -3.08 5.84
N ASN A 600 -6.76 -3.15 6.45
CA ASN A 600 -6.62 -2.99 7.90
C ASN A 600 -6.89 -1.57 8.39
N ALA A 601 -7.08 -0.58 7.50
CA ALA A 601 -7.38 0.79 7.88
C ALA A 601 -8.86 1.07 8.10
N GLY A 602 -9.81 0.20 7.71
CA GLY A 602 -11.25 0.52 7.76
C GLY A 602 -12.21 -0.66 7.83
N VAL A 603 -13.38 -0.52 7.19
CA VAL A 603 -14.42 -1.55 7.13
C VAL A 603 -14.14 -2.52 5.98
N GLN A 604 -14.01 -3.81 6.27
CA GLN A 604 -13.72 -4.84 5.28
C GLN A 604 -14.95 -5.71 5.01
N MET A 605 -15.23 -6.04 3.74
CA MET A 605 -16.28 -7.00 3.41
C MET A 605 -15.86 -8.41 3.82
N VAL A 606 -16.73 -9.13 4.54
CA VAL A 606 -16.46 -10.52 4.96
C VAL A 606 -16.29 -11.45 3.75
N SER A 607 -17.00 -11.19 2.64
CA SER A 607 -16.81 -11.91 1.38
C SER A 607 -15.37 -11.84 0.89
N ALA A 608 -14.82 -10.62 0.79
CA ALA A 608 -13.44 -10.39 0.36
C ALA A 608 -12.41 -11.02 1.32
N LEU A 609 -12.71 -11.03 2.62
CA LEU A 609 -11.88 -11.68 3.64
C LEU A 609 -11.85 -13.21 3.47
N LEU A 610 -12.98 -13.84 3.17
CA LEU A 610 -13.08 -15.29 2.94
C LEU A 610 -12.50 -15.74 1.59
N GLU A 611 -12.62 -14.90 0.56
CA GLU A 611 -12.02 -15.15 -0.76
C GLU A 611 -10.49 -15.07 -0.71
N ALA A 612 -9.96 -14.08 0.01
CA ALA A 612 -8.51 -13.88 0.13
C ALA A 612 -7.84 -14.77 1.20
N ALA A 613 -8.62 -15.46 2.03
CA ALA A 613 -8.09 -16.24 3.15
C ALA A 613 -7.24 -17.43 2.67
N PRO A 614 -6.02 -17.63 3.23
CA PRO A 614 -5.26 -18.85 3.04
C PRO A 614 -5.94 -20.06 3.71
N ASP A 615 -5.45 -21.26 3.43
CA ASP A 615 -5.90 -22.49 4.07
C ASP A 615 -5.74 -22.42 5.61
N GLY A 616 -6.65 -23.09 6.33
CA GLY A 616 -6.67 -23.11 7.78
C GLY A 616 -5.51 -23.89 8.40
N ASP A 617 -5.04 -23.47 9.59
CA ASP A 617 -4.00 -24.14 10.36
C ASP A 617 -4.57 -24.76 11.65
N PRO A 618 -4.62 -26.10 11.77
CA PRO A 618 -5.05 -26.78 12.99
C PRO A 618 -4.26 -26.44 14.26
N LEU A 619 -3.10 -25.78 14.15
CA LEU A 619 -2.37 -25.22 15.29
C LEU A 619 -3.19 -24.18 16.07
N TYR A 620 -4.24 -23.61 15.50
CA TYR A 620 -5.25 -22.83 16.23
C TYR A 620 -5.69 -23.53 17.52
N LEU A 621 -5.95 -24.84 17.46
CA LEU A 621 -6.36 -25.64 18.61
C LEU A 621 -5.26 -25.84 19.67
N ARG A 622 -4.03 -25.36 19.41
CA ARG A 622 -2.92 -25.29 20.38
C ARG A 622 -2.73 -23.88 20.95
N GLY A 623 -3.61 -22.94 20.61
CA GLY A 623 -3.62 -21.58 21.16
C GLY A 623 -2.90 -20.54 20.29
N THR A 624 -3.04 -20.62 18.96
CA THR A 624 -2.76 -19.47 18.08
C THR A 624 -4.03 -18.64 17.85
N ASP A 625 -3.90 -17.34 17.55
CA ASP A 625 -5.05 -16.51 17.15
C ASP A 625 -5.75 -17.09 15.90
N PRO A 626 -7.08 -16.95 15.76
CA PRO A 626 -7.82 -17.46 14.59
C PRO A 626 -7.50 -16.66 13.31
N THR A 627 -7.62 -17.35 12.18
CA THR A 627 -7.60 -16.80 10.81
C THR A 627 -8.94 -17.03 10.12
N TRP A 628 -9.21 -16.29 9.04
CA TRP A 628 -10.42 -16.50 8.23
C TRP A 628 -10.43 -17.87 7.54
N GLY A 629 -9.24 -18.42 7.22
CA GLY A 629 -9.06 -19.79 6.72
C GLY A 629 -9.55 -20.83 7.72
N ASP A 630 -9.18 -20.68 9.00
CA ASP A 630 -9.61 -21.60 10.07
C ASP A 630 -11.14 -21.67 10.16
N VAL A 631 -11.79 -20.51 10.08
CA VAL A 631 -13.26 -20.39 10.16
C VAL A 631 -13.93 -20.97 8.91
N LYS A 632 -13.39 -20.68 7.72
CA LYS A 632 -13.85 -21.19 6.43
C LYS A 632 -13.81 -22.72 6.36
N GLU A 633 -12.77 -23.34 6.91
CA GLU A 633 -12.61 -24.80 6.99
C GLU A 633 -13.29 -25.45 8.20
N ALA A 634 -13.99 -24.65 9.02
CA ALA A 634 -14.65 -25.09 10.24
C ALA A 634 -13.71 -25.83 11.23
N ILE A 635 -12.45 -25.37 11.35
CA ILE A 635 -11.49 -25.89 12.33
C ILE A 635 -11.93 -25.61 13.78
N PRO A 636 -12.33 -24.37 14.15
CA PRO A 636 -12.80 -24.09 15.50
C PRO A 636 -14.10 -24.83 15.82
N ALA A 637 -14.27 -25.23 17.08
CA ALA A 637 -15.53 -25.78 17.54
C ALA A 637 -16.63 -24.70 17.54
N SER A 638 -17.85 -25.07 17.14
CA SER A 638 -19.03 -24.23 17.27
C SER A 638 -19.55 -24.32 18.70
N LEU A 639 -19.41 -23.23 19.45
CA LEU A 639 -19.81 -23.16 20.86
C LEU A 639 -21.25 -22.64 21.00
N SER A 640 -21.90 -22.96 22.11
CA SER A 640 -23.25 -22.54 22.48
C SER A 640 -23.45 -21.02 22.44
N THR A 641 -22.40 -20.24 22.68
CA THR A 641 -22.40 -18.78 22.51
C THR A 641 -22.68 -18.35 21.07
N LEU A 642 -22.19 -19.08 20.06
CA LEU A 642 -22.50 -18.79 18.66
C LEU A 642 -24.00 -19.01 18.39
N ALA A 643 -24.56 -20.10 18.91
CA ALA A 643 -26.00 -20.37 18.79
C ALA A 643 -26.82 -19.25 19.46
N ALA A 644 -26.46 -18.86 20.68
CA ALA A 644 -27.12 -17.74 21.37
C ALA A 644 -27.02 -16.41 20.61
N MET A 645 -25.90 -16.14 19.93
CA MET A 645 -25.75 -14.96 19.07
C MET A 645 -26.62 -15.03 17.81
N LEU A 646 -26.71 -16.20 17.18
CA LEU A 646 -27.56 -16.42 16.02
C LEU A 646 -29.04 -16.29 16.38
N ASP A 647 -29.46 -16.90 17.49
CA ASP A 647 -30.83 -16.80 18.01
C ASP A 647 -31.20 -15.35 18.34
N ALA A 648 -30.27 -14.61 18.96
CA ALA A 648 -30.47 -13.19 19.23
C ALA A 648 -30.53 -12.36 17.94
N ALA A 649 -29.71 -12.67 16.94
CA ALA A 649 -29.71 -11.99 15.64
C ALA A 649 -30.99 -12.25 14.84
N ASP A 650 -31.57 -13.46 14.95
CA ASP A 650 -32.79 -13.87 14.25
C ASP A 650 -34.09 -13.53 15.02
N ALA A 651 -33.98 -12.99 16.24
CA ALA A 651 -35.13 -12.69 17.08
C ALA A 651 -36.08 -11.69 16.40
N PRO A 652 -37.40 -11.98 16.31
CA PRO A 652 -38.37 -11.09 15.69
C PRO A 652 -38.53 -9.82 16.53
N ALA A 653 -37.92 -8.73 16.09
CA ALA A 653 -37.98 -7.41 16.70
C ALA A 653 -38.23 -6.33 15.65
N SER A 654 -38.83 -5.21 16.05
CA SER A 654 -39.05 -4.06 15.18
C SER A 654 -37.76 -3.35 14.74
N GLN A 655 -36.62 -3.70 15.35
CA GLN A 655 -35.28 -3.19 15.07
C GLN A 655 -34.27 -4.34 15.23
N ARG A 656 -33.26 -4.40 14.36
CA ARG A 656 -32.15 -5.35 14.52
C ARG A 656 -31.37 -5.03 15.81
N PRO A 657 -30.97 -6.06 16.58
CA PRO A 657 -30.35 -5.86 17.88
C PRO A 657 -28.89 -5.40 17.79
N VAL A 658 -28.38 -4.84 18.89
CA VAL A 658 -26.95 -4.63 19.08
C VAL A 658 -26.43 -5.73 20.00
N LEU A 659 -25.63 -6.65 19.48
CA LEU A 659 -25.08 -7.79 20.21
C LEU A 659 -23.71 -7.44 20.76
N VAL A 660 -23.48 -7.71 22.05
CA VAL A 660 -22.13 -7.58 22.63
C VAL A 660 -21.73 -8.87 23.31
N LEU A 661 -20.58 -9.38 22.89
CA LEU A 661 -19.90 -10.47 23.57
C LEU A 661 -18.89 -9.89 24.57
N ASN A 662 -19.28 -9.90 25.84
CA ASN A 662 -18.50 -9.32 26.93
C ASN A 662 -17.85 -10.41 27.78
N ASP A 663 -16.54 -10.62 27.62
CA ASP A 663 -15.85 -11.70 28.34
C ASP A 663 -14.33 -11.45 28.53
N ARG A 664 -13.64 -12.33 29.25
CA ARG A 664 -12.19 -12.28 29.50
C ARG A 664 -11.37 -12.60 28.25
N SER A 665 -10.09 -12.26 28.29
CA SER A 665 -9.13 -12.56 27.21
C SER A 665 -8.98 -14.08 27.06
N GLY A 666 -8.94 -14.60 25.83
CA GLY A 666 -8.72 -16.04 25.59
C GLY A 666 -9.93 -16.96 25.72
N THR A 667 -11.17 -16.41 25.78
CA THR A 667 -12.42 -17.19 25.78
C THR A 667 -12.97 -17.50 24.39
N GLY A 668 -12.27 -17.13 23.31
CA GLY A 668 -12.71 -17.40 21.92
C GLY A 668 -13.62 -16.33 21.30
N LYS A 669 -13.78 -15.16 21.92
CA LYS A 669 -14.66 -14.08 21.44
C LYS A 669 -14.51 -13.72 19.96
N SER A 670 -13.27 -13.49 19.52
CA SER A 670 -13.00 -13.13 18.13
C SER A 670 -13.35 -14.28 17.19
N THR A 671 -13.08 -15.53 17.58
CA THR A 671 -13.50 -16.73 16.83
C THR A 671 -15.02 -16.81 16.70
N THR A 672 -15.76 -16.63 17.80
CA THR A 672 -17.24 -16.63 17.78
C THR A 672 -17.78 -15.51 16.89
N LEU A 673 -17.19 -14.30 16.96
CA LEU A 673 -17.59 -13.18 16.12
C LEU A 673 -17.33 -13.45 14.63
N MET A 674 -16.18 -14.05 14.28
CA MET A 674 -15.87 -14.45 12.90
C MET A 674 -16.83 -15.54 12.39
N GLN A 675 -17.15 -16.53 13.22
CA GLN A 675 -18.14 -17.57 12.88
C GLN A 675 -19.54 -16.99 12.67
N LEU A 676 -19.96 -16.02 13.50
CA LEU A 676 -21.21 -15.29 13.31
C LEU A 676 -21.21 -14.51 12.00
N ALA A 677 -20.11 -13.79 11.71
CA ALA A 677 -19.95 -13.03 10.47
C ALA A 677 -20.11 -13.94 9.23
N MET A 678 -19.44 -15.10 9.24
CA MET A 678 -19.57 -16.10 8.18
C MET A 678 -21.00 -16.64 8.06
N ALA A 679 -21.65 -16.98 9.18
CA ALA A 679 -23.01 -17.50 9.17
C ALA A 679 -24.02 -16.48 8.59
N LEU A 680 -23.86 -15.19 8.92
CA LEU A 680 -24.69 -14.11 8.36
C LEU A 680 -24.43 -13.88 6.87
N TYR A 681 -23.16 -13.93 6.45
CA TYR A 681 -22.80 -13.87 5.04
C TYR A 681 -23.40 -15.03 4.24
N MET A 682 -23.36 -16.26 4.77
CA MET A 682 -23.97 -17.44 4.14
C MET A 682 -25.50 -17.36 4.07
N LYS A 683 -26.14 -16.51 4.89
CA LYS A 683 -27.57 -16.16 4.78
C LYS A 683 -27.86 -15.09 3.70
N GLY A 684 -26.85 -14.63 2.97
CA GLY A 684 -26.97 -13.65 1.89
C GLY A 684 -26.91 -12.19 2.35
N LEU A 685 -26.48 -11.91 3.59
CA LEU A 685 -26.37 -10.54 4.10
C LEU A 685 -25.03 -9.88 3.71
N ALA A 686 -25.06 -8.58 3.46
CA ALA A 686 -23.85 -7.77 3.33
C ALA A 686 -23.22 -7.52 4.72
N VAL A 687 -22.14 -8.24 5.02
CA VAL A 687 -21.47 -8.19 6.33
C VAL A 687 -20.13 -7.47 6.24
N GLY A 688 -19.96 -6.42 7.04
CA GLY A 688 -18.69 -5.74 7.24
C GLY A 688 -17.96 -6.21 8.51
N TRP A 689 -16.64 -6.21 8.46
CA TRP A 689 -15.73 -6.51 9.55
C TRP A 689 -14.83 -5.32 9.84
N VAL A 690 -14.79 -4.89 11.10
CA VAL A 690 -13.87 -3.88 11.61
C VAL A 690 -12.85 -4.59 12.49
N ASP A 691 -11.61 -4.63 12.02
CA ASP A 691 -10.51 -5.26 12.74
C ASP A 691 -10.03 -4.38 13.90
N ARG A 692 -9.54 -5.01 14.98
CA ARG A 692 -8.84 -4.33 16.08
C ARG A 692 -7.61 -3.53 15.65
N ALA A 693 -7.08 -3.78 14.44
CA ALA A 693 -5.99 -3.05 13.81
C ALA A 693 -6.42 -1.73 13.12
N THR A 694 -7.72 -1.39 13.09
CA THR A 694 -8.20 -0.20 12.36
C THR A 694 -7.59 1.10 12.86
N THR A 695 -7.22 1.95 11.91
CA THR A 695 -6.64 3.28 12.14
C THR A 695 -7.65 4.41 11.91
N LYS A 696 -8.83 4.10 11.35
CA LYS A 696 -9.89 5.07 11.08
C LYS A 696 -10.62 5.52 12.34
N SER A 697 -11.14 6.74 12.30
CA SER A 697 -11.94 7.28 13.39
C SER A 697 -13.31 6.58 13.47
N SER A 698 -13.99 6.71 14.61
CA SER A 698 -15.37 6.21 14.74
C SER A 698 -16.33 6.86 13.73
N GLN A 699 -16.02 8.07 13.25
CA GLN A 699 -16.82 8.75 12.24
C GLN A 699 -16.59 8.15 10.85
N ASP A 700 -15.35 7.94 10.44
CA ASP A 700 -15.03 7.38 9.11
C ASP A 700 -15.55 5.95 8.99
N VAL A 701 -15.40 5.15 10.05
CA VAL A 701 -15.98 3.79 10.10
C VAL A 701 -17.51 3.83 9.96
N PHE A 702 -18.16 4.82 10.57
CA PHE A 702 -19.61 4.97 10.42
C PHE A 702 -20.00 5.36 8.99
N GLU A 703 -19.30 6.32 8.37
CA GLU A 703 -19.56 6.77 7.01
C GLU A 703 -19.35 5.62 6.00
N GLU A 704 -18.26 4.86 6.13
CA GLU A 704 -18.01 3.67 5.30
C GLU A 704 -19.08 2.60 5.44
N CYS A 705 -19.54 2.33 6.66
CA CYS A 705 -20.63 1.36 6.86
C CYS A 705 -21.91 1.78 6.12
N ILE A 706 -22.19 3.08 6.04
CA ILE A 706 -23.35 3.62 5.34
C ILE A 706 -23.15 3.57 3.83
N ASP A 707 -21.98 3.98 3.32
CA ASP A 707 -21.67 4.00 1.90
C ASP A 707 -21.65 2.59 1.29
N LEU A 708 -21.18 1.60 2.04
CA LEU A 708 -21.17 0.19 1.64
C LEU A 708 -22.55 -0.49 1.73
N GLY A 709 -23.55 0.15 2.33
CA GLY A 709 -24.91 -0.39 2.43
C GLY A 709 -25.01 -1.69 3.22
N LEU A 710 -24.29 -1.81 4.33
CA LEU A 710 -24.16 -3.06 5.08
C LEU A 710 -25.45 -3.46 5.85
N ASP A 711 -25.77 -4.75 5.82
CA ASP A 711 -26.84 -5.38 6.60
C ASP A 711 -26.40 -5.71 8.04
N ALA A 712 -25.10 -5.98 8.21
CA ALA A 712 -24.51 -6.32 9.50
C ALA A 712 -23.07 -5.83 9.61
N VAL A 713 -22.68 -5.39 10.80
CA VAL A 713 -21.34 -4.88 11.11
C VAL A 713 -20.77 -5.60 12.33
N MET A 714 -19.61 -6.22 12.14
CA MET A 714 -18.88 -6.97 13.16
C MET A 714 -17.67 -6.14 13.60
N ILE A 715 -17.53 -5.86 14.89
CA ILE A 715 -16.42 -5.06 15.44
C ILE A 715 -15.62 -5.91 16.43
N ASP A 716 -14.41 -6.32 16.06
CA ASP A 716 -13.51 -7.05 16.95
C ASP A 716 -12.76 -6.07 17.87
N ASP A 717 -13.03 -6.16 19.17
CA ASP A 717 -12.51 -5.30 20.24
C ASP A 717 -12.92 -3.82 20.07
N VAL A 718 -14.21 -3.51 20.20
CA VAL A 718 -14.77 -2.14 20.09
C VAL A 718 -14.15 -1.12 21.05
N ASP A 719 -13.40 -1.61 22.04
CA ASP A 719 -12.63 -0.81 22.99
C ASP A 719 -11.58 0.10 22.32
N ILE A 720 -11.18 -0.19 21.07
CA ILE A 720 -10.30 0.66 20.27
C ILE A 720 -10.84 2.08 20.07
N PHE A 721 -12.17 2.27 20.11
CA PHE A 721 -12.81 3.58 20.00
C PHE A 721 -12.96 4.28 21.36
N GLY A 722 -12.52 3.64 22.45
CA GLY A 722 -12.52 4.22 23.78
C GLY A 722 -13.90 4.73 24.22
N ALA A 723 -14.01 6.03 24.52
CA ALA A 723 -15.26 6.65 24.96
C ALA A 723 -16.30 6.75 23.84
N GLU A 724 -15.89 6.75 22.56
CA GLU A 724 -16.79 6.86 21.41
C GLU A 724 -17.44 5.51 21.04
N ALA A 725 -17.01 4.40 21.65
CA ALA A 725 -17.50 3.06 21.35
C ALA A 725 -19.04 2.94 21.45
N ALA A 726 -19.61 3.39 22.57
CA ALA A 726 -21.07 3.36 22.79
C ALA A 726 -21.82 4.20 21.74
N ARG A 727 -21.26 5.36 21.37
CA ARG A 727 -21.83 6.26 20.38
C ARG A 727 -21.80 5.65 18.98
N LEU A 728 -20.66 5.06 18.58
CA LEU A 728 -20.51 4.36 17.31
C LEU A 728 -21.56 3.25 17.17
N MET A 729 -21.64 2.37 18.16
CA MET A 729 -22.62 1.26 18.12
C MET A 729 -24.07 1.79 18.09
N THR A 730 -24.36 2.83 18.87
CA THR A 730 -25.68 3.47 18.85
C THR A 730 -25.98 4.08 17.49
N ARG A 731 -25.02 4.76 16.83
CA ARG A 731 -25.21 5.34 15.49
C ARG A 731 -25.46 4.26 14.43
N LEU A 732 -24.68 3.18 14.46
CA LEU A 732 -24.87 2.05 13.55
C LEU A 732 -26.23 1.37 13.78
N GLY A 733 -26.65 1.23 15.04
CA GLY A 733 -27.96 0.65 15.40
C GLY A 733 -29.16 1.60 15.23
N ARG A 734 -28.97 2.93 15.19
CA ARG A 734 -30.03 3.96 15.25
C ARG A 734 -31.04 3.93 14.09
N ARG A 735 -30.75 3.23 12.99
CA ARG A 735 -31.72 3.01 11.89
C ARG A 735 -32.50 1.71 12.01
N GLY A 736 -32.19 0.84 12.99
CA GLY A 736 -32.84 -0.46 13.17
C GLY A 736 -32.65 -1.48 12.04
N ASN A 737 -31.95 -1.09 10.96
CA ASN A 737 -31.78 -1.90 9.75
C ASN A 737 -30.48 -2.69 9.74
N VAL A 738 -29.50 -2.33 10.57
CA VAL A 738 -28.17 -2.94 10.61
C VAL A 738 -28.00 -3.72 11.90
N LEU A 739 -27.64 -5.01 11.79
CA LEU A 739 -27.23 -5.81 12.94
C LEU A 739 -25.81 -5.41 13.35
N VAL A 740 -25.61 -4.97 14.59
CA VAL A 740 -24.27 -4.63 15.08
C VAL A 740 -23.84 -5.68 16.08
N ALA A 741 -22.71 -6.33 15.87
CA ALA A 741 -22.13 -7.25 16.85
C ALA A 741 -20.70 -6.85 17.19
N ALA A 742 -20.38 -6.77 18.48
CA ALA A 742 -19.06 -6.35 18.92
C ALA A 742 -18.52 -7.23 20.04
N THR A 743 -17.19 -7.37 20.09
CA THR A 743 -16.50 -7.96 21.25
C THR A 743 -15.96 -6.86 22.15
N ILE A 744 -16.07 -7.05 23.47
CA ILE A 744 -15.45 -6.17 24.47
C ILE A 744 -14.91 -6.99 25.64
N ARG A 745 -13.94 -6.44 26.36
CA ARG A 745 -13.41 -7.04 27.59
C ARG A 745 -14.36 -6.81 28.76
N SER A 746 -14.49 -7.82 29.63
CA SER A 746 -15.28 -7.78 30.86
C SER A 746 -15.05 -6.54 31.73
N THR A 747 -13.80 -6.08 31.84
CA THR A 747 -13.43 -4.89 32.63
C THR A 747 -13.94 -3.57 32.06
N ARG A 748 -14.27 -3.52 30.76
CA ARG A 748 -14.72 -2.31 30.05
C ARG A 748 -16.12 -2.46 29.46
N GLY A 749 -16.78 -3.60 29.64
CA GLY A 749 -18.16 -3.81 29.20
C GLY A 749 -19.14 -2.76 29.73
N HIS A 750 -18.90 -2.22 30.93
CA HIS A 750 -19.69 -1.14 31.53
C HIS A 750 -19.78 0.13 30.67
N LEU A 751 -18.84 0.34 29.75
CA LEU A 751 -18.86 1.49 28.83
C LEU A 751 -20.00 1.41 27.82
N LEU A 752 -20.57 0.22 27.58
CA LEU A 752 -21.61 -0.01 26.59
C LEU A 752 -23.00 -0.15 27.21
N ASP A 753 -23.13 -0.20 28.54
CA ASP A 753 -24.36 -0.58 29.25
C ASP A 753 -25.59 0.25 28.86
N GLU A 754 -25.37 1.46 28.39
CA GLU A 754 -26.41 2.43 28.03
C GLU A 754 -26.74 2.43 26.53
N VAL A 755 -26.15 1.54 25.72
CA VAL A 755 -26.44 1.45 24.28
C VAL A 755 -27.88 0.95 24.07
N PRO A 756 -28.72 1.68 23.32
CA PRO A 756 -30.10 1.26 23.03
C PRO A 756 -30.14 -0.07 22.27
N GLY A 757 -31.05 -0.98 22.63
CA GLY A 757 -31.19 -2.28 21.97
C GLY A 757 -30.03 -3.25 22.22
N LEU A 758 -29.16 -2.95 23.20
CA LEU A 758 -28.04 -3.79 23.57
C LEU A 758 -28.51 -5.11 24.18
N THR A 759 -28.15 -6.21 23.53
CA THR A 759 -28.24 -7.56 24.06
C THR A 759 -26.84 -8.03 24.41
N LYS A 760 -26.56 -8.12 25.72
CA LYS A 760 -25.33 -8.74 26.21
C LYS A 760 -25.47 -10.24 26.13
N VAL A 761 -24.68 -10.84 25.26
CA VAL A 761 -24.57 -12.29 25.17
C VAL A 761 -23.92 -12.79 26.46
N PRO A 762 -24.47 -13.82 27.14
CA PRO A 762 -23.88 -14.33 28.36
C PRO A 762 -22.40 -14.71 28.15
N PRO A 763 -21.53 -14.47 29.15
CA PRO A 763 -20.13 -14.90 29.06
C PRO A 763 -20.08 -16.42 28.82
N LEU A 764 -19.08 -16.87 28.07
CA LEU A 764 -18.95 -18.27 27.65
C LEU A 764 -18.78 -19.15 28.90
N ARG A 765 -19.87 -19.80 29.32
CA ARG A 765 -19.82 -20.95 30.22
C ARG A 765 -19.92 -22.19 29.35
N LEU A 766 -18.79 -22.85 29.14
CA LEU A 766 -18.72 -24.06 28.34
C LEU A 766 -19.70 -25.10 28.88
N THR A 767 -20.70 -25.42 28.09
CA THR A 767 -21.65 -26.50 28.36
C THR A 767 -21.00 -27.85 28.11
N ASP A 768 -21.67 -28.93 28.53
CA ASP A 768 -21.18 -30.29 28.27
C ASP A 768 -21.08 -30.59 26.76
N GLU A 769 -22.01 -30.05 25.98
CA GLU A 769 -22.00 -30.11 24.51
C GLU A 769 -20.81 -29.33 23.92
N ASP A 770 -20.48 -28.17 24.49
CA ASP A 770 -19.31 -27.38 24.06
C ASP A 770 -18.00 -28.12 24.29
N LEU A 771 -17.87 -28.74 25.47
CA LEU A 771 -16.69 -29.54 25.82
C LEU A 771 -16.57 -30.77 24.93
N ASP A 772 -17.70 -31.41 24.60
CA ASP A 772 -17.76 -32.54 23.68
C ASP A 772 -17.30 -32.13 22.27
N ALA A 773 -17.85 -31.03 21.75
CA ALA A 773 -17.48 -30.46 20.46
C ALA A 773 -15.99 -30.09 20.38
N LEU A 774 -15.43 -29.50 21.45
CA LEU A 774 -14.01 -29.18 21.56
C LEU A 774 -13.13 -30.43 21.52
N VAL A 775 -13.48 -31.47 22.30
CA VAL A 775 -12.72 -32.74 22.30
C VAL A 775 -12.83 -33.42 20.93
N HIS A 776 -14.00 -33.40 20.30
CA HIS A 776 -14.21 -33.96 18.98
C HIS A 776 -13.34 -33.27 17.91
N ARG A 777 -13.27 -31.93 17.92
CA ARG A 777 -12.39 -31.18 17.02
C ARG A 777 -10.91 -31.47 17.29
N LEU A 778 -10.50 -31.54 18.56
CA LEU A 778 -9.14 -31.92 18.93
C LEU A 778 -8.77 -33.32 18.43
N ASP A 779 -9.70 -34.28 18.43
CA ASP A 779 -9.47 -35.63 17.88
C ASP A 779 -9.38 -35.60 16.35
N THR A 780 -10.35 -34.95 15.70
CA THR A 780 -10.45 -34.81 14.24
C THR A 780 -9.16 -34.28 13.62
N TYR A 781 -8.59 -33.22 14.21
CA TYR A 781 -7.36 -32.60 13.73
C TYR A 781 -6.08 -33.16 14.37
N ARG A 782 -6.17 -34.29 15.10
CA ARG A 782 -5.04 -34.98 15.74
C ARG A 782 -4.27 -34.12 16.76
N GLN A 783 -4.97 -33.25 17.48
CA GLN A 783 -4.44 -32.29 18.45
C GLN A 783 -4.66 -32.66 19.93
N LEU A 784 -5.08 -33.90 20.23
CA LEU A 784 -5.34 -34.35 21.61
C LEU A 784 -4.14 -34.25 22.58
N GLY A 785 -2.90 -34.35 22.09
CA GLY A 785 -1.71 -34.33 22.95
C GLY A 785 -1.78 -35.38 24.08
N LYS A 786 -1.62 -34.95 25.35
CA LYS A 786 -1.72 -35.83 26.52
C LYS A 786 -3.14 -36.38 26.75
N LEU A 787 -4.20 -35.76 26.22
CA LEU A 787 -5.56 -36.34 26.28
C LEU A 787 -5.66 -37.69 25.55
N LYS A 788 -4.76 -37.96 24.60
CA LYS A 788 -4.72 -39.26 23.90
C LYS A 788 -4.48 -40.43 24.86
N GLN A 789 -3.83 -40.19 25.99
CA GLN A 789 -3.61 -41.20 27.04
C GLN A 789 -4.91 -41.60 27.75
N VAL A 790 -5.94 -40.75 27.70
CA VAL A 790 -7.27 -41.03 28.21
C VAL A 790 -8.06 -41.75 27.11
N LYS A 791 -8.34 -43.05 27.33
CA LYS A 791 -8.96 -43.92 26.32
C LYS A 791 -10.46 -43.65 26.12
N LEU A 792 -11.17 -43.25 27.17
CA LEU A 792 -12.62 -43.00 27.13
C LEU A 792 -12.90 -41.53 26.80
N HIS A 793 -13.75 -41.29 25.80
CA HIS A 793 -14.15 -39.95 25.38
C HIS A 793 -14.79 -39.13 26.51
N ALA A 794 -15.74 -39.72 27.26
CA ALA A 794 -16.35 -39.09 28.42
C ALA A 794 -15.32 -38.67 29.49
N ALA A 795 -14.24 -39.45 29.67
CA ALA A 795 -13.17 -39.10 30.58
C ALA A 795 -12.25 -37.98 30.05
N ARG A 796 -12.18 -37.78 28.72
CA ARG A 796 -11.51 -36.61 28.12
C ARG A 796 -12.30 -35.34 28.37
N VAL A 797 -13.63 -35.39 28.17
CA VAL A 797 -14.56 -34.28 28.44
C VAL A 797 -14.51 -33.88 29.91
N GLU A 798 -14.58 -34.85 30.83
CA GLU A 798 -14.48 -34.58 32.27
C GLU A 798 -13.12 -33.98 32.68
N ARG A 799 -12.03 -34.38 32.01
CA ARG A 799 -10.71 -33.80 32.26
C ARG A 799 -10.61 -32.36 31.75
N LEU A 800 -11.22 -32.05 30.61
CA LEU A 800 -11.31 -30.68 30.09
C LEU A 800 -12.17 -29.79 31.01
N ARG A 801 -13.31 -30.31 31.48
CA ARG A 801 -14.23 -29.64 32.41
C ARG A 801 -13.52 -29.12 33.67
N ARG A 802 -12.66 -29.94 34.28
CA ARG A 802 -11.93 -29.58 35.52
C ARG A 802 -10.96 -28.41 35.36
N VAL A 803 -10.52 -28.13 34.14
CA VAL A 803 -9.51 -27.09 33.85
C VAL A 803 -10.15 -25.85 33.23
N CYS A 804 -11.28 -25.99 32.55
CA CYS A 804 -12.01 -24.94 31.82
C CYS A 804 -12.68 -23.86 32.68
N ASP A 805 -12.66 -23.95 34.01
CA ASP A 805 -13.42 -23.09 34.93
C ASP A 805 -12.98 -21.60 34.95
N ARG A 806 -11.93 -21.21 34.19
CA ARG A 806 -11.38 -19.84 34.19
C ARG A 806 -11.05 -19.22 32.83
N ASP A 807 -10.36 -19.93 31.92
CA ASP A 807 -9.98 -19.44 30.57
C ASP A 807 -9.83 -20.62 29.57
N LEU A 808 -10.59 -20.63 28.47
CA LEU A 808 -10.66 -21.73 27.50
C LEU A 808 -9.28 -22.09 26.92
N MET A 809 -8.53 -21.09 26.45
CA MET A 809 -7.20 -21.34 25.87
C MET A 809 -6.20 -21.89 26.91
N ALA A 810 -6.18 -21.32 28.13
CA ALA A 810 -5.30 -21.80 29.19
C ALA A 810 -5.63 -23.25 29.54
N ALA A 811 -6.92 -23.59 29.55
CA ALA A 811 -7.39 -24.95 29.78
C ALA A 811 -7.01 -25.90 28.64
N MET A 812 -7.16 -25.50 27.38
CA MET A 812 -6.71 -26.29 26.23
C MET A 812 -5.21 -26.57 26.29
N VAL A 813 -4.39 -25.55 26.56
CA VAL A 813 -2.93 -25.71 26.72
C VAL A 813 -2.61 -26.65 27.88
N GLU A 814 -3.25 -26.49 29.04
CA GLU A 814 -2.98 -27.31 30.21
C GLU A 814 -3.40 -28.77 30.01
N VAL A 815 -4.51 -29.00 29.31
CA VAL A 815 -5.02 -30.34 29.05
C VAL A 815 -4.21 -31.07 27.97
N ILE A 816 -3.74 -30.36 26.94
CA ILE A 816 -2.90 -30.91 25.86
C ILE A 816 -1.46 -31.15 26.36
N THR A 817 -0.88 -30.21 27.10
CA THR A 817 0.53 -30.23 27.53
C THR A 817 0.75 -30.84 28.92
N GLY A 818 -0.26 -30.86 29.78
CA GLY A 818 -0.21 -31.34 31.16
C GLY A 818 0.45 -30.39 32.17
N TYR A 819 0.69 -29.13 31.80
CA TYR A 819 1.27 -28.09 32.67
C TYR A 819 0.32 -26.89 32.74
N ARG A 820 0.28 -26.18 33.87
CA ARG A 820 -0.48 -24.92 33.94
C ARG A 820 0.01 -23.94 32.87
N PHE A 821 -0.91 -23.19 32.27
CA PHE A 821 -0.60 -22.25 31.18
C PHE A 821 0.58 -21.32 31.50
N GLU A 822 0.55 -20.63 32.65
CA GLU A 822 1.62 -19.71 33.06
C GLU A 822 2.97 -20.43 33.26
N GLN A 823 2.95 -21.65 33.83
CA GLN A 823 4.16 -22.48 34.00
C GLN A 823 4.74 -22.88 32.65
N ARG A 824 3.88 -23.24 31.69
CA ARG A 824 4.30 -23.62 30.34
C ARG A 824 4.94 -22.43 29.61
N VAL A 825 4.28 -21.28 29.64
CA VAL A 825 4.74 -20.03 29.03
C VAL A 825 6.08 -19.57 29.64
N ASN A 826 6.20 -19.61 30.97
CA ASN A 826 7.47 -19.28 31.66
C ASN A 826 8.57 -20.31 31.37
N SER A 827 8.24 -21.60 31.28
CA SER A 827 9.20 -22.64 30.92
C SER A 827 9.74 -22.44 29.50
N GLU A 828 8.89 -22.13 28.52
CA GLU A 828 9.33 -21.85 27.15
C GLU A 828 10.23 -20.63 27.09
N PHE A 829 9.90 -19.57 27.84
CA PHE A 829 10.71 -18.36 27.94
C PHE A 829 12.07 -18.61 28.60
N SER A 830 12.11 -19.44 29.65
CA SER A 830 13.36 -19.77 30.35
C SER A 830 14.34 -20.59 29.50
N GLN A 831 13.84 -21.30 28.48
CA GLN A 831 14.63 -22.10 27.53
C GLN A 831 15.16 -21.30 26.34
N LEU A 832 14.79 -20.01 26.23
CA LEU A 832 15.37 -19.10 25.24
C LEU A 832 16.76 -18.64 25.69
N ASP A 833 17.65 -18.47 24.72
CA ASP A 833 18.89 -17.74 24.95
C ASP A 833 18.61 -16.25 25.23
N GLN A 834 19.61 -15.50 25.69
CA GLN A 834 19.39 -14.11 26.10
C GLN A 834 18.89 -13.22 24.95
N ARG A 835 19.33 -13.46 23.71
CA ARG A 835 18.95 -12.65 22.54
C ARG A 835 17.51 -12.94 22.14
N GLU A 836 17.17 -14.21 21.96
CA GLU A 836 15.80 -14.66 21.69
C GLU A 836 14.84 -14.20 22.79
N ARG A 837 15.29 -14.26 24.05
CA ARG A 837 14.53 -13.80 25.21
C ARG A 837 14.22 -12.32 25.13
N ASN A 838 15.20 -11.47 24.82
CA ASN A 838 15.01 -10.03 24.67
C ASN A 838 14.05 -9.69 23.53
N ILE A 839 14.22 -10.34 22.37
CA ILE A 839 13.33 -10.17 21.20
C ILE A 839 11.89 -10.53 21.58
N TYR A 840 11.70 -11.73 22.14
CA TYR A 840 10.37 -12.21 22.51
C TYR A 840 9.72 -11.35 23.60
N ALA A 841 10.50 -10.92 24.61
CA ALA A 841 10.04 -10.05 25.67
C ALA A 841 9.63 -8.67 25.13
N THR A 842 10.36 -8.12 24.15
CA THR A 842 10.03 -6.86 23.48
C THR A 842 8.67 -6.95 22.77
N VAL A 843 8.41 -8.03 22.02
CA VAL A 843 7.11 -8.22 21.34
C VAL A 843 5.98 -8.38 22.36
N CYS A 844 6.19 -9.20 23.40
CA CYS A 844 5.20 -9.38 24.48
C CYS A 844 4.89 -8.04 25.17
N LEU A 845 5.92 -7.26 25.48
CA LEU A 845 5.78 -5.97 26.14
C LEU A 845 5.03 -4.98 25.25
N PHE A 846 5.43 -4.85 23.98
CA PHE A 846 4.76 -3.97 23.03
C PHE A 846 3.27 -4.29 22.91
N GLU A 847 2.89 -5.56 22.77
CA GLU A 847 1.48 -5.97 22.71
C GLU A 847 0.72 -5.74 24.02
N ALA A 848 1.35 -6.01 25.16
CA ALA A 848 0.71 -5.85 26.47
C ALA A 848 0.51 -4.36 26.85
N LEU A 849 1.40 -3.47 26.40
CA LEU A 849 1.37 -2.04 26.72
C LEU A 849 0.35 -1.23 25.91
N GLN A 850 -0.29 -1.82 24.89
CA GLN A 850 -1.35 -1.20 24.08
C GLN A 850 -2.68 -1.08 24.85
N TYR A 851 -2.66 -0.40 26.00
CA TYR A 851 -3.83 -0.28 26.87
C TYR A 851 -4.93 0.63 26.28
N GLU A 852 -4.54 1.66 25.53
CA GLU A 852 -5.44 2.70 24.99
C GLU A 852 -5.56 2.68 23.45
N ASP A 853 -4.49 2.33 22.73
CA ASP A 853 -4.52 2.19 21.27
C ASP A 853 -3.98 0.80 20.87
N ARG A 854 -4.90 -0.09 20.47
CA ARG A 854 -4.61 -1.49 20.12
C ARG A 854 -4.43 -1.72 18.62
N SER A 855 -4.54 -0.65 17.84
CA SER A 855 -4.29 -0.70 16.40
C SER A 855 -2.81 -0.77 16.06
N LEU A 856 -1.94 -0.57 17.06
CA LEU A 856 -0.50 -0.49 16.88
C LEU A 856 0.10 -1.84 16.48
N THR A 857 0.86 -1.81 15.39
CA THR A 857 1.53 -2.98 14.81
C THR A 857 3.04 -2.85 14.89
N LEU A 858 3.76 -3.96 15.06
CA LEU A 858 5.21 -3.97 15.09
C LEU A 858 5.77 -4.63 13.82
N PRO A 859 6.26 -3.86 12.83
CA PRO A 859 6.91 -4.44 11.66
C PRO A 859 8.27 -5.06 12.03
N GLN A 860 8.71 -6.06 11.28
CA GLN A 860 9.96 -6.78 11.55
C GLN A 860 11.20 -5.87 11.54
N ASN A 861 11.26 -4.88 10.64
CA ASN A 861 12.36 -3.92 10.58
C ASN A 861 12.45 -3.02 11.83
N ALA A 862 11.32 -2.69 12.45
CA ALA A 862 11.27 -1.99 13.72
C ALA A 862 11.76 -2.88 14.86
N LEU A 863 11.26 -4.12 14.95
CA LEU A 863 11.71 -5.08 15.95
C LEU A 863 13.22 -5.33 15.86
N LEU A 864 13.76 -5.48 14.65
CA LEU A 864 15.19 -5.65 14.41
C LEU A 864 16.00 -4.47 14.96
N GLN A 865 15.54 -3.23 14.75
CA GLN A 865 16.20 -2.03 15.26
C GLN A 865 16.09 -1.89 16.78
N ILE A 866 14.94 -2.24 17.37
CA ILE A 866 14.72 -2.17 18.82
C ILE A 866 15.58 -3.21 19.56
N ALA A 867 15.62 -4.43 19.03
CA ALA A 867 16.29 -5.56 19.68
C ALA A 867 17.79 -5.64 19.40
N SER A 868 18.33 -4.81 18.50
CA SER A 868 19.78 -4.74 18.25
C SER A 868 20.45 -3.78 19.22
N ASP A 869 21.57 -4.20 19.82
CA ASP A 869 22.41 -3.32 20.63
C ASP A 869 23.23 -2.40 19.70
N GLY A 870 22.60 -1.32 19.22
CA GLY A 870 23.19 -0.36 18.29
C GLY A 870 22.64 -0.50 16.88
N LEU A 871 23.50 -0.84 15.92
CA LEU A 871 23.10 -1.00 14.52
C LEU A 871 22.36 -2.32 14.31
N PRO A 872 21.38 -2.39 13.38
CA PRO A 872 20.73 -3.64 13.01
C PRO A 872 21.70 -4.78 12.75
N ASP A 873 21.48 -5.90 13.43
CA ASP A 873 22.36 -7.09 13.40
C ASP A 873 21.66 -8.28 12.74
N LEU A 874 22.35 -8.91 11.79
CA LEU A 874 21.87 -10.12 11.12
C LEU A 874 21.61 -11.27 12.10
N ALA A 875 22.39 -11.39 13.18
CA ALA A 875 22.18 -12.41 14.20
C ALA A 875 20.86 -12.21 14.96
N VAL A 876 20.43 -10.96 15.15
CA VAL A 876 19.11 -10.62 15.71
C VAL A 876 18.01 -11.03 14.73
N ASN A 877 18.15 -10.74 13.43
CA ASN A 877 17.17 -11.19 12.45
C ASN A 877 17.05 -12.72 12.37
N ARG A 878 18.16 -13.45 12.43
CA ARG A 878 18.15 -14.92 12.51
C ARG A 878 17.41 -15.43 13.74
N ALA A 879 17.59 -14.77 14.89
CA ALA A 879 16.86 -15.11 16.11
C ALA A 879 15.34 -14.82 15.96
N ILE A 880 14.96 -13.73 15.30
CA ILE A 880 13.56 -13.44 14.94
C ILE A 880 12.99 -14.58 14.07
N GLU A 881 13.67 -14.97 12.98
CA GLU A 881 13.23 -16.07 12.11
C GLU A 881 13.15 -17.41 12.85
N GLY A 882 14.08 -17.67 13.77
CA GLY A 882 14.07 -18.86 14.64
C GLY A 882 12.86 -18.89 15.58
N LEU A 883 12.48 -17.74 16.15
CA LEU A 883 11.29 -17.62 17.00
C LEU A 883 9.97 -17.81 16.22
N ILE A 884 9.95 -17.44 14.94
CA ILE A 884 8.80 -17.61 14.04
C ILE A 884 8.72 -19.06 13.56
N SER A 885 9.76 -19.54 12.89
CA SER A 885 9.72 -20.80 12.12
C SER A 885 9.99 -22.03 12.99
N SER A 886 11.06 -21.99 13.79
CA SER A 886 11.54 -23.15 14.55
C SER A 886 10.80 -23.31 15.87
N ARG A 887 10.63 -22.22 16.63
CA ARG A 887 10.01 -22.24 17.97
C ARG A 887 8.51 -21.93 17.95
N ARG A 888 7.99 -21.29 16.89
CA ARG A 888 6.57 -20.88 16.74
C ARG A 888 6.03 -20.11 17.94
N MET A 889 6.87 -19.24 18.51
CA MET A 889 6.50 -18.34 19.61
C MET A 889 6.00 -16.99 19.09
N LEU A 890 6.51 -16.59 17.92
CA LEU A 890 6.08 -15.41 17.18
C LEU A 890 5.38 -15.83 15.89
N VAL A 891 4.51 -14.96 15.38
CA VAL A 891 3.77 -15.15 14.12
C VAL A 891 3.96 -13.90 13.26
N ARG A 892 4.19 -14.10 11.96
CA ARG A 892 4.21 -13.05 10.94
C ARG A 892 2.85 -12.99 10.24
N ARG A 893 2.20 -11.83 10.24
CA ARG A 893 0.97 -11.59 9.46
C ARG A 893 1.32 -11.33 7.99
N GLU A 894 0.33 -11.42 7.09
CA GLU A 894 0.50 -11.10 5.66
C GLU A 894 1.04 -9.69 5.42
N SER A 895 0.70 -8.73 6.29
CA SER A 895 1.21 -7.36 6.24
C SER A 895 2.66 -7.20 6.72
N GLY A 896 3.36 -8.29 7.08
CA GLY A 896 4.75 -8.26 7.55
C GLY A 896 4.94 -7.90 9.03
N HIS A 897 3.85 -7.69 9.79
CA HIS A 897 3.93 -7.42 11.23
C HIS A 897 4.18 -8.68 12.05
N ILE A 898 4.99 -8.52 13.09
CA ILE A 898 5.34 -9.57 14.03
C ILE A 898 4.48 -9.43 15.28
N ARG A 899 3.89 -10.55 15.70
CA ARG A 899 3.09 -10.65 16.91
C ARG A 899 3.44 -11.89 17.73
N THR A 900 3.04 -11.91 18.99
CA THR A 900 3.03 -13.14 19.76
C THR A 900 2.01 -14.10 19.17
N ARG A 901 2.22 -15.41 19.35
CA ARG A 901 1.25 -16.42 18.86
C ARG A 901 -0.17 -16.23 19.41
N HIS A 902 -0.30 -15.62 20.59
CA HIS A 902 -1.57 -15.25 21.17
C HIS A 902 -1.38 -14.18 22.25
N ARG A 903 -2.26 -13.16 22.25
CA ARG A 903 -2.29 -12.07 23.23
C ARG A 903 -2.24 -12.47 24.71
N VAL A 904 -2.90 -13.56 25.14
CA VAL A 904 -2.87 -13.97 26.56
C VAL A 904 -1.48 -14.43 26.97
N VAL A 905 -0.68 -14.93 26.02
CA VAL A 905 0.73 -15.25 26.26
C VAL A 905 1.52 -13.96 26.52
N ALA A 906 1.30 -12.90 25.73
CA ALA A 906 1.91 -11.59 25.97
C ALA A 906 1.53 -11.03 27.34
N GLU A 907 0.25 -11.09 27.72
CA GLU A 907 -0.26 -10.62 29.03
C GLU A 907 0.32 -11.43 30.21
N ALA A 908 0.46 -12.74 30.07
CA ALA A 908 1.08 -13.58 31.08
C ALA A 908 2.59 -13.31 31.20
N MET A 909 3.27 -13.14 30.06
CA MET A 909 4.71 -12.86 30.01
C MET A 909 5.04 -11.48 30.56
N GLU A 910 4.19 -10.48 30.31
CA GLU A 910 4.39 -9.11 30.81
C GLU A 910 4.49 -9.06 32.34
N LYS A 911 3.69 -9.86 33.06
CA LYS A 911 3.81 -9.99 34.52
C LYS A 911 5.17 -10.56 34.94
N SER A 912 5.64 -11.60 34.24
CA SER A 912 6.95 -12.20 34.48
C SER A 912 8.09 -11.23 34.18
N ILE A 913 8.00 -10.45 33.10
CA ILE A 913 8.99 -9.43 32.73
C ILE A 913 9.03 -8.31 33.79
N ARG A 914 7.87 -7.82 34.25
CA ARG A 914 7.78 -6.75 35.28
C ARG A 914 8.33 -7.16 36.64
N ALA A 915 8.42 -8.46 36.94
CA ALA A 915 9.00 -8.94 38.19
C ALA A 915 10.48 -8.53 38.33
N ASP A 916 11.21 -8.47 37.21
CA ASP A 916 12.55 -7.88 37.13
C ASP A 916 12.47 -6.44 36.62
N LYS A 917 12.51 -5.49 37.56
CA LYS A 917 12.35 -4.06 37.25
C LYS A 917 13.47 -3.50 36.38
N SER A 918 14.71 -3.99 36.54
CA SER A 918 15.85 -3.58 35.72
C SER A 918 15.68 -4.05 34.28
N TYR A 919 15.31 -5.32 34.11
CA TYR A 919 15.10 -5.91 32.79
C TYR A 919 13.92 -5.25 32.07
N PHE A 920 12.80 -5.05 32.76
CA PHE A 920 11.66 -4.30 32.24
C PHE A 920 12.05 -2.88 31.80
N ARG A 921 12.79 -2.14 32.64
CA ARG A 921 13.21 -0.77 32.34
C ARG A 921 14.03 -0.71 31.07
N GLN A 922 15.02 -1.59 30.92
CA GLN A 922 15.88 -1.64 29.73
C GLN A 922 15.07 -1.85 28.44
N LEU A 923 14.19 -2.86 28.42
CA LEU A 923 13.37 -3.16 27.24
C LEU A 923 12.38 -2.03 26.93
N PHE A 924 11.80 -1.44 27.98
CA PHE A 924 10.86 -0.34 27.85
C PHE A 924 11.52 0.93 27.30
N GLU A 925 12.73 1.28 27.78
CA GLU A 925 13.51 2.43 27.28
C GLU A 925 13.91 2.25 25.82
N GLN A 926 14.37 1.05 25.40
CA GLN A 926 14.69 0.75 24.00
C GLN A 926 13.47 0.93 23.09
N LEU A 927 12.33 0.37 23.49
CA LEU A 927 11.06 0.47 22.76
C LEU A 927 10.59 1.93 22.66
N LEU A 928 10.63 2.65 23.78
CA LEU A 928 10.18 4.03 23.89
C LEU A 928 11.06 4.97 23.06
N LEU A 929 12.39 4.86 23.19
CA LEU A 929 13.33 5.70 22.45
C LEU A 929 13.20 5.49 20.93
N PHE A 930 12.97 4.25 20.49
CA PHE A 930 12.73 3.95 19.07
C PHE A 930 11.54 4.73 18.51
N TYR A 931 10.39 4.71 19.20
CA TYR A 931 9.19 5.39 18.73
C TYR A 931 9.27 6.91 18.90
N VAL A 932 9.93 7.40 19.95
CA VAL A 932 10.18 8.84 20.13
C VAL A 932 11.06 9.39 19.00
N GLN A 933 12.12 8.67 18.62
CA GLN A 933 12.98 9.05 17.51
C GLN A 933 12.26 9.09 16.15
N ARG A 934 11.10 8.46 15.99
CA ARG A 934 10.35 8.48 14.72
C ARG A 934 9.10 9.36 14.78
N GLY A 935 8.41 9.38 15.92
CA GLY A 935 7.11 10.04 16.10
C GLY A 935 7.19 11.50 16.55
N ALA A 936 8.34 11.98 17.03
CA ALA A 936 8.46 13.33 17.59
C ALA A 936 8.11 14.43 16.58
N GLY A 937 8.53 14.29 15.32
CA GLY A 937 8.28 15.27 14.26
C GLY A 937 6.96 15.10 13.50
N ILE A 938 6.15 14.09 13.85
CA ILE A 938 4.90 13.79 13.14
C ILE A 938 3.76 14.59 13.78
N THR A 939 3.11 15.45 13.01
CA THR A 939 1.97 16.27 13.44
C THR A 939 0.63 15.56 13.31
N ASP A 940 0.50 14.64 12.34
CA ASP A 940 -0.69 13.80 12.19
C ASP A 940 -0.87 12.89 13.40
N ARG A 941 -2.02 13.03 14.05
CA ARG A 941 -2.36 12.27 15.26
C ARG A 941 -2.82 10.84 14.97
N ASN A 942 -3.20 10.54 13.73
CA ASN A 942 -3.64 9.22 13.32
C ASN A 942 -2.49 8.34 12.82
N ASP A 943 -1.31 8.92 12.57
CA ASP A 943 -0.12 8.17 12.19
C ASP A 943 0.22 7.08 13.24
N PRO A 944 0.39 5.80 12.84
CA PRO A 944 0.64 4.71 13.78
C PRO A 944 1.91 4.89 14.62
N THR A 945 2.96 5.49 14.04
CA THR A 945 4.22 5.76 14.75
C THR A 945 4.01 6.82 15.82
N ARG A 946 3.28 7.89 15.50
CA ARG A 946 2.91 8.95 16.45
C ARG A 946 2.05 8.38 17.58
N ARG A 947 1.06 7.56 17.26
CA ARG A 947 0.18 6.92 18.26
C ARG A 947 0.93 5.95 19.15
N ALA A 948 1.86 5.16 18.60
CA ALA A 948 2.75 4.29 19.39
C ALA A 948 3.61 5.10 20.37
N MET A 949 4.21 6.19 19.91
CA MET A 949 4.96 7.09 20.77
C MET A 949 4.10 7.62 21.93
N VAL A 950 2.93 8.20 21.60
CA VAL A 950 1.98 8.76 22.57
C VAL A 950 1.51 7.71 23.58
N ALA A 951 1.22 6.49 23.12
CA ALA A 951 0.81 5.38 23.98
C ALA A 951 1.91 4.98 24.97
N LEU A 952 3.18 4.96 24.54
CA LEU A 952 4.30 4.58 25.40
C LEU A 952 4.69 5.66 26.41
N ILE A 953 4.61 6.95 26.07
CA ILE A 953 4.86 8.05 27.01
C ILE A 953 3.71 8.30 27.99
N ASN A 954 2.59 7.60 27.84
CA ASN A 954 1.39 7.83 28.64
C ASN A 954 1.66 7.62 30.15
N HIS A 955 1.25 8.58 30.98
CA HIS A 955 1.45 8.54 32.42
C HIS A 955 0.85 7.28 33.08
N ARG A 956 -0.23 6.71 32.53
CA ARG A 956 -0.85 5.47 33.04
C ARG A 956 0.04 4.26 32.79
N VAL A 957 0.77 4.23 31.68
CA VAL A 957 1.80 3.21 31.41
C VAL A 957 2.92 3.34 32.43
N MET A 958 3.37 4.57 32.71
CA MET A 958 4.38 4.84 33.74
C MET A 958 3.91 4.46 35.15
N ILE A 959 2.64 4.65 35.50
CA ILE A 959 2.09 4.22 36.80
C ILE A 959 2.04 2.70 36.89
N LYS A 960 1.53 2.04 35.84
CA LYS A 960 1.44 0.57 35.77
C LYS A 960 2.82 -0.11 35.69
N SER A 961 3.85 0.63 35.25
CA SER A 961 5.26 0.20 35.25
C SER A 961 5.71 -0.40 36.58
N GLY A 962 5.22 0.14 37.71
CA GLY A 962 5.73 -0.20 39.04
C GLY A 962 7.17 0.28 39.28
N LEU A 963 7.72 1.10 38.38
CA LEU A 963 8.99 1.79 38.53
C LEU A 963 8.90 2.84 39.64
N SER A 964 10.05 3.18 40.24
CA SER A 964 10.11 4.24 41.24
C SER A 964 9.87 5.61 40.60
N VAL A 965 9.40 6.59 41.38
CA VAL A 965 9.21 7.97 40.90
C VAL A 965 10.49 8.53 40.28
N LYS A 966 11.65 8.25 40.88
CA LYS A 966 12.96 8.66 40.36
C LYS A 966 13.22 8.06 38.97
N ALA A 967 13.01 6.76 38.80
CA ALA A 967 13.23 6.08 37.52
C ALA A 967 12.30 6.61 36.41
N VAL A 968 11.02 6.88 36.71
CA VAL A 968 10.10 7.47 35.72
C VAL A 968 10.55 8.87 35.30
N ARG A 969 11.02 9.69 36.25
CA ARG A 969 11.56 11.02 35.95
C ARG A 969 12.83 10.95 35.10
N GLU A 970 13.72 9.98 35.36
CA GLU A 970 14.89 9.72 34.53
C GLU A 970 14.48 9.35 33.10
N VAL A 971 13.50 8.44 32.94
CA VAL A 971 12.96 8.09 31.61
C VAL A 971 12.43 9.32 30.89
N TYR A 972 11.59 10.15 31.51
CA TYR A 972 11.10 11.37 30.86
C TYR A 972 12.25 12.34 30.52
N ASN A 973 13.23 12.51 31.42
CA ASN A 973 14.38 13.37 31.19
C ASN A 973 15.22 12.93 29.98
N GLU A 974 15.35 11.62 29.73
CA GLU A 974 16.02 11.10 28.54
C GLU A 974 15.30 11.46 27.22
N LEU A 975 13.98 11.67 27.28
CA LEU A 975 13.18 12.05 26.11
C LEU A 975 13.16 13.56 25.86
N HIS A 976 13.62 14.36 26.83
CA HIS A 976 13.49 15.82 26.80
C HIS A 976 14.06 16.43 25.52
N ASP A 977 15.26 16.01 25.11
CA ASP A 977 15.91 16.54 23.90
C ASP A 977 15.10 16.32 22.62
N TYR A 978 14.26 15.29 22.59
CA TYR A 978 13.42 14.95 21.43
C TYR A 978 12.03 15.60 21.48
N LEU A 979 11.48 15.82 22.69
CA LEU A 979 10.07 16.16 22.90
C LEU A 979 9.85 17.46 23.68
N LYS A 980 10.88 18.24 23.97
CA LYS A 980 10.76 19.51 24.71
C LYS A 980 9.79 20.52 24.09
N ASP A 981 9.56 20.45 22.78
CA ASP A 981 8.65 21.35 22.06
C ASP A 981 7.25 20.71 21.87
N ASP A 982 7.05 19.49 22.36
CA ASP A 982 5.83 18.72 22.21
C ASP A 982 4.92 18.88 23.44
N PHE A 983 3.73 19.49 23.26
CA PHE A 983 2.79 19.70 24.36
C PHE A 983 2.30 18.37 24.98
N HIS A 984 2.27 17.27 24.21
CA HIS A 984 1.77 15.99 24.70
C HIS A 984 2.75 15.35 25.67
N TYR A 985 4.04 15.50 25.43
CA TYR A 985 5.08 15.07 26.37
C TYR A 985 4.92 15.76 27.72
N TRP A 986 4.81 17.08 27.73
CA TRP A 986 4.62 17.85 28.96
C TRP A 986 3.29 17.54 29.66
N LEU A 987 2.22 17.30 28.89
CA LEU A 987 0.94 16.82 29.43
C LEU A 987 1.11 15.50 30.19
N GLN A 988 1.88 14.54 29.66
CA GLN A 988 2.10 13.26 30.35
C GLN A 988 2.99 13.41 31.58
N CYS A 989 4.02 14.25 31.54
CA CYS A 989 4.82 14.61 32.72
C CYS A 989 3.96 15.24 33.82
N GLY A 990 3.13 16.22 33.47
CA GLY A 990 2.22 16.89 34.40
C GLY A 990 1.15 15.96 34.97
N SER A 991 0.54 15.13 34.12
CA SER A 991 -0.47 14.14 34.54
C SER A 991 0.12 13.09 35.48
N TYR A 992 1.36 12.66 35.25
CA TYR A 992 2.06 11.74 36.14
C TYR A 992 2.30 12.35 37.52
N GLU A 993 2.81 13.58 37.59
CA GLU A 993 3.07 14.26 38.87
C GLU A 993 1.78 14.57 39.63
N LEU A 994 0.69 14.87 38.92
CA LEU A 994 -0.65 15.04 39.49
C LEU A 994 -1.14 13.76 40.18
N GLU A 995 -0.99 12.61 39.54
CA GLU A 995 -1.31 11.30 40.14
C GLU A 995 -0.40 10.95 41.33
N LYS A 996 0.84 11.44 41.33
CA LYS A 996 1.75 11.35 42.49
C LYS A 996 1.54 12.43 43.56
N ARG A 997 0.51 13.28 43.40
CA ARG A 997 0.15 14.40 44.29
C ARG A 997 1.26 15.44 44.47
N ASN A 998 2.10 15.64 43.46
CA ASN A 998 3.09 16.70 43.44
C ASN A 998 2.59 17.87 42.60
N LEU A 999 1.66 18.64 43.19
CA LEU A 999 0.88 19.63 42.44
C LEU A 999 1.72 20.80 41.89
N ASP A 1000 2.77 21.22 42.59
CA ASP A 1000 3.62 22.33 42.13
C ASP A 1000 4.42 21.93 40.89
N LEU A 1001 5.00 20.74 40.86
CA LEU A 1001 5.72 20.25 39.67
C LEU A 1001 4.77 19.94 38.51
N ALA A 1002 3.58 19.41 38.82
CA ALA A 1002 2.53 19.21 37.82
C ALA A 1002 2.11 20.53 37.17
N ALA A 1003 1.95 21.60 37.95
CA ALA A 1003 1.64 22.95 37.45
C ALA A 1003 2.73 23.43 36.49
N THR A 1004 4.01 23.36 36.90
CA THR A 1004 5.14 23.77 36.04
C THR A 1004 5.14 23.04 34.70
N TYR A 1005 4.96 21.72 34.69
CA TYR A 1005 4.94 20.97 33.43
C TYR A 1005 3.72 21.32 32.57
N LEU A 1006 2.55 21.55 33.17
CA LEU A 1006 1.35 21.92 32.41
C LEU A 1006 1.41 23.34 31.87
N ASP A 1007 2.06 24.27 32.57
CA ASP A 1007 2.34 25.61 32.03
C ASP A 1007 3.31 25.54 30.84
N THR A 1008 4.35 24.71 30.92
CA THR A 1008 5.21 24.43 29.76
C THR A 1008 4.41 23.80 28.62
N ALA A 1009 3.51 22.84 28.91
CA ALA A 1009 2.64 22.23 27.90
C ALA A 1009 1.78 23.28 27.18
N ARG A 1010 1.25 24.27 27.90
CA ARG A 1010 0.49 25.39 27.33
C ARG A 1010 1.34 26.35 26.50
N GLY A 1011 2.63 26.48 26.84
CA GLY A 1011 3.59 27.28 26.08
C GLY A 1011 4.05 26.64 24.76
N CYS A 1012 3.87 25.33 24.61
CA CYS A 1012 4.14 24.63 23.35
C CYS A 1012 3.08 24.91 22.27
N GLU A 1013 3.46 24.74 21.00
CA GLU A 1013 2.55 24.92 19.87
C GLU A 1013 1.32 24.02 19.98
N GLY A 1014 0.13 24.61 19.80
CA GLY A 1014 -1.16 23.91 19.91
C GLY A 1014 -1.57 23.50 21.33
N GLY A 1015 -0.72 23.66 22.34
CA GLY A 1015 -0.97 23.23 23.71
C GLY A 1015 -1.96 24.12 24.48
N LEU A 1016 -1.94 25.43 24.24
CA LEU A 1016 -2.80 26.41 24.92
C LEU A 1016 -4.30 26.14 24.75
N ASP A 1017 -4.69 25.72 23.54
CA ASP A 1017 -6.09 25.44 23.18
C ASP A 1017 -6.46 23.95 23.27
N HIS A 1018 -5.48 23.07 23.52
CA HIS A 1018 -5.73 21.64 23.56
C HIS A 1018 -6.54 21.26 24.80
N PHE A 1019 -7.78 20.80 24.61
CA PHE A 1019 -8.72 20.54 25.71
C PHE A 1019 -8.18 19.64 26.82
N LYS A 1020 -7.37 18.61 26.50
CA LYS A 1020 -6.75 17.74 27.53
C LYS A 1020 -5.72 18.51 28.39
N VAL A 1021 -4.96 19.43 27.80
CA VAL A 1021 -3.96 20.24 28.53
C VAL A 1021 -4.67 21.20 29.46
N VAL A 1022 -5.63 21.96 28.92
CA VAL A 1022 -6.42 22.94 29.68
C VAL A 1022 -7.19 22.26 30.81
N THR A 1023 -7.77 21.08 30.55
CA THR A 1023 -8.51 20.34 31.58
C THR A 1023 -7.61 19.88 32.73
N THR A 1024 -6.46 19.28 32.42
CA THR A 1024 -5.51 18.83 33.44
C THR A 1024 -4.90 20.00 34.20
N TRP A 1025 -4.56 21.10 33.51
CA TRP A 1025 -4.10 22.34 34.14
C TRP A 1025 -5.14 22.91 35.09
N GLY A 1026 -6.39 23.04 34.66
CA GLY A 1026 -7.47 23.54 35.50
C GLY A 1026 -7.72 22.66 36.72
N MET A 1027 -7.62 21.35 36.57
CA MET A 1027 -7.67 20.40 37.69
C MET A 1027 -6.54 20.65 38.71
N VAL A 1028 -5.32 20.94 38.26
CA VAL A 1028 -4.19 21.26 39.16
C VAL A 1028 -4.42 22.58 39.89
N CYS A 1029 -4.84 23.64 39.20
CA CYS A 1029 -5.11 24.95 39.82
C CYS A 1029 -6.17 24.86 40.91
N LEU A 1030 -7.31 24.20 40.63
CA LEU A 1030 -8.37 23.99 41.62
C LEU A 1030 -7.88 23.19 42.84
N ARG A 1031 -7.06 22.15 42.62
CA ARG A 1031 -6.50 21.34 43.71
C ARG A 1031 -5.46 22.08 44.54
N ARG A 1032 -4.59 22.90 43.93
CA ARG A 1032 -3.61 23.74 44.65
C ARG A 1032 -4.31 24.76 45.55
N ALA A 1033 -5.34 25.44 45.03
CA ALA A 1033 -6.16 26.36 45.81
C ALA A 1033 -6.92 25.66 46.96
N ASN A 1034 -7.32 24.40 46.75
CA ASN A 1034 -7.94 23.58 47.80
C ASN A 1034 -6.92 23.16 48.90
N GLU A 1035 -5.69 22.79 48.55
CA GLU A 1035 -4.64 22.46 49.54
C GLU A 1035 -4.16 23.69 50.34
N ARG A 1036 -4.19 24.88 49.71
CA ARG A 1036 -3.75 26.15 50.32
C ARG A 1036 -4.87 27.20 50.22
N PRO A 1037 -5.97 27.04 50.96
CA PRO A 1037 -7.18 27.86 50.80
C PRO A 1037 -7.00 29.33 51.21
N ALA A 1038 -5.91 29.64 51.93
CA ALA A 1038 -5.55 30.99 52.38
C ALA A 1038 -4.51 31.69 51.47
N ASP A 1039 -4.15 31.10 50.32
CA ASP A 1039 -3.33 31.76 49.30
C ASP A 1039 -4.20 32.47 48.25
N GLY A 1040 -4.20 33.81 48.27
CA GLY A 1040 -5.00 34.63 47.36
C GLY A 1040 -4.55 34.53 45.90
N THR A 1041 -3.29 34.21 45.64
CA THR A 1041 -2.75 34.06 44.28
C THR A 1041 -3.29 32.79 43.65
N LEU A 1042 -3.21 31.67 44.38
CA LEU A 1042 -3.77 30.39 43.93
C LEU A 1042 -5.28 30.44 43.77
N HIS A 1043 -5.97 31.25 44.59
CA HIS A 1043 -7.39 31.50 44.40
C HIS A 1043 -7.68 32.22 43.07
N ALA A 1044 -6.94 33.28 42.74
CA ALA A 1044 -7.09 33.98 41.46
C ALA A 1044 -6.81 33.05 40.26
N GLU A 1045 -5.73 32.25 40.33
CA GLU A 1045 -5.42 31.22 39.32
C GLU A 1045 -6.57 30.21 39.16
N ALA A 1046 -7.18 29.78 40.26
CA ALA A 1046 -8.30 28.85 40.25
C ALA A 1046 -9.57 29.45 39.63
N VAL A 1047 -9.83 30.75 39.81
CA VAL A 1047 -10.93 31.45 39.15
C VAL A 1047 -10.74 31.47 37.63
N ASP A 1048 -9.54 31.79 37.15
CA ASP A 1048 -9.24 31.81 35.72
C ASP A 1048 -9.26 30.39 35.13
N ALA A 1049 -8.71 29.41 35.86
CA ALA A 1049 -8.81 28.00 35.50
C ALA A 1049 -10.26 27.51 35.37
N PHE A 1050 -11.14 27.91 36.28
CA PHE A 1050 -12.55 27.55 36.21
C PHE A 1050 -13.21 28.10 34.95
N ARG A 1051 -12.93 29.37 34.59
CA ARG A 1051 -13.44 29.98 33.34
C ARG A 1051 -12.97 29.24 32.09
N GLU A 1052 -11.69 28.85 32.04
CA GLU A 1052 -11.14 28.07 30.92
C GLU A 1052 -11.78 26.67 30.82
N LEU A 1053 -12.03 26.00 31.95
CA LEU A 1053 -12.75 24.73 31.96
C LEU A 1053 -14.16 24.87 31.38
N GLU A 1054 -14.88 25.94 31.71
CA GLU A 1054 -16.21 26.20 31.17
C GLU A 1054 -16.18 26.51 29.67
N ARG A 1055 -15.15 27.22 29.20
CA ARG A 1055 -14.92 27.44 27.77
C ARG A 1055 -14.74 26.11 27.04
N VAL A 1056 -13.86 25.23 27.56
CA VAL A 1056 -13.63 23.91 26.98
C VAL A 1056 -14.90 23.06 27.01
N ALA A 1057 -15.63 23.03 28.12
CA ALA A 1057 -16.89 22.30 28.24
C ALA A 1057 -17.95 22.81 27.25
N SER A 1058 -17.96 24.12 26.95
CA SER A 1058 -18.84 24.72 25.94
C SER A 1058 -18.46 24.33 24.52
N GLN A 1059 -17.16 24.31 24.21
CA GLN A 1059 -16.65 24.10 22.85
C GLN A 1059 -16.61 22.61 22.45
N GLU A 1060 -16.08 21.76 23.33
CA GLU A 1060 -15.87 20.34 23.04
C GLU A 1060 -17.06 19.47 23.43
N GLY A 1061 -17.89 19.93 24.36
CA GLY A 1061 -19.11 19.23 24.77
C GLY A 1061 -18.85 17.77 25.18
N ASP A 1062 -19.48 16.85 24.45
CA ASP A 1062 -19.43 15.42 24.72
C ASP A 1062 -18.03 14.79 24.51
N ARG A 1063 -17.15 15.44 23.73
CA ARG A 1063 -15.78 14.98 23.48
C ARG A 1063 -14.84 15.15 24.68
N SER A 1064 -15.23 15.94 25.68
CA SER A 1064 -14.41 16.24 26.86
C SER A 1064 -15.13 15.90 28.19
N PRO A 1065 -15.53 14.63 28.42
CA PRO A 1065 -16.30 14.25 29.62
C PRO A 1065 -15.54 14.49 30.93
N HIS A 1066 -14.20 14.42 30.88
CA HIS A 1066 -13.35 14.71 32.02
C HIS A 1066 -13.43 16.18 32.46
N THR A 1067 -13.61 17.12 31.52
CA THR A 1067 -13.76 18.55 31.84
C THR A 1067 -15.00 18.80 32.68
N PHE A 1068 -16.14 18.21 32.29
CA PHE A 1068 -17.37 18.26 33.08
C PHE A 1068 -17.17 17.65 34.46
N THR A 1069 -16.49 16.51 34.54
CA THR A 1069 -16.19 15.84 35.81
C THR A 1069 -15.32 16.72 36.72
N THR A 1070 -14.30 17.39 36.18
CA THR A 1070 -13.43 18.33 36.93
C THR A 1070 -14.17 19.57 37.40
N ILE A 1071 -14.99 20.20 36.54
CA ILE A 1071 -15.84 21.35 36.92
C ILE A 1071 -16.72 20.98 38.11
N VAL A 1072 -17.33 19.80 38.08
CA VAL A 1072 -18.25 19.36 39.13
C VAL A 1072 -17.51 18.93 40.38
N GLN A 1073 -16.55 18.01 40.28
CA GLN A 1073 -15.87 17.43 41.42
C GLN A 1073 -14.89 18.41 42.07
N ASP A 1074 -13.86 18.81 41.32
CA ASP A 1074 -12.79 19.66 41.83
C ASP A 1074 -13.31 21.09 42.07
N GLY A 1075 -14.21 21.59 41.23
CA GLY A 1075 -14.87 22.88 41.44
C GLY A 1075 -15.73 22.93 42.71
N THR A 1076 -16.51 21.89 43.01
CA THR A 1076 -17.28 21.82 44.27
C THR A 1076 -16.36 21.76 45.49
N LEU A 1077 -15.29 20.97 45.43
CA LEU A 1077 -14.32 20.87 46.53
C LEU A 1077 -13.60 22.19 46.79
N TRP A 1078 -13.18 22.88 45.73
CA TRP A 1078 -12.60 24.22 45.82
C TRP A 1078 -13.58 25.22 46.44
N LEU A 1079 -14.84 25.20 46.02
CA LEU A 1079 -15.88 26.09 46.55
C LEU A 1079 -16.18 25.84 48.05
N GLN A 1080 -16.18 24.58 48.48
CA GLN A 1080 -16.42 24.19 49.87
C GLN A 1080 -15.31 24.66 50.82
N ARG A 1081 -14.05 24.68 50.34
CA ARG A 1081 -12.87 24.89 51.20
C ARG A 1081 -12.18 26.24 51.01
N GLY A 1082 -12.45 26.95 49.92
CA GLY A 1082 -11.81 28.25 49.63
C GLY A 1082 -12.17 29.34 50.65
N ALA A 1083 -11.17 30.12 51.06
CA ALA A 1083 -11.34 31.18 52.06
C ALA A 1083 -11.66 32.56 51.47
N PHE A 1084 -11.42 32.78 50.17
CA PHE A 1084 -11.53 34.09 49.50
C PHE A 1084 -12.86 34.35 48.80
N PHE A 1085 -13.86 33.48 48.97
CA PHE A 1085 -15.18 33.72 48.37
C PHE A 1085 -16.02 34.64 49.26
N THR A 1086 -16.55 35.72 48.67
CA THR A 1086 -17.77 36.35 49.20
C THR A 1086 -18.95 35.38 49.11
N MET A 1087 -20.01 35.63 49.87
CA MET A 1087 -21.22 34.77 49.80
C MET A 1087 -21.84 34.78 48.41
N ASP A 1088 -21.90 35.95 47.77
CA ASP A 1088 -22.46 36.13 46.42
C ASP A 1088 -21.63 35.41 45.35
N GLU A 1089 -20.29 35.49 45.42
CA GLU A 1089 -19.41 34.74 44.50
C GLU A 1089 -19.53 33.23 44.70
N ARG A 1090 -19.63 32.79 45.97
CA ARG A 1090 -19.80 31.37 46.30
C ARG A 1090 -21.09 30.83 45.68
N GLN A 1091 -22.18 31.57 45.80
CA GLN A 1091 -23.47 31.22 45.20
C GLN A 1091 -23.44 31.29 43.68
N GLY A 1092 -22.84 32.34 43.10
CA GLY A 1092 -22.70 32.50 41.65
C GLY A 1092 -21.97 31.33 41.01
N ILE A 1093 -20.84 30.90 41.61
CA ILE A 1093 -20.09 29.73 41.13
C ILE A 1093 -20.88 28.43 41.37
N ALA A 1094 -21.56 28.27 42.51
CA ALA A 1094 -22.43 27.10 42.75
C ALA A 1094 -23.52 26.96 41.68
N ARG A 1095 -24.18 28.07 41.30
CA ARG A 1095 -25.19 28.11 40.23
C ARG A 1095 -24.59 27.73 38.87
N ARG A 1096 -23.37 28.17 38.57
CA ARG A 1096 -22.64 27.79 37.34
C ARG A 1096 -22.28 26.30 37.32
N ILE A 1097 -21.79 25.73 38.42
CA ILE A 1097 -21.52 24.28 38.50
C ILE A 1097 -22.82 23.48 38.33
N LEU A 1098 -23.93 23.89 38.97
CA LEU A 1098 -25.24 23.27 38.77
C LEU A 1098 -25.74 23.36 37.32
N HIS A 1099 -25.48 24.49 36.64
CA HIS A 1099 -25.75 24.64 35.21
C HIS A 1099 -24.97 23.60 34.40
N TRP A 1100 -23.66 23.44 34.65
CA TRP A 1100 -22.82 22.44 33.99
C TRP A 1100 -23.21 20.99 34.32
N ILE A 1101 -23.74 20.72 35.52
CA ILE A 1101 -24.38 19.44 35.83
C ILE A 1101 -25.58 19.22 34.90
N GLY A 1102 -26.44 20.22 34.71
CA GLY A 1102 -27.60 20.14 33.82
C GLY A 1102 -27.22 19.97 32.35
N VAL A 1103 -26.20 20.68 31.86
CA VAL A 1103 -25.67 20.51 30.51
C VAL A 1103 -25.04 19.13 30.35
N GLY A 1104 -24.17 18.72 31.27
CA GLY A 1104 -23.51 17.42 31.23
C GLY A 1104 -24.49 16.25 31.31
N ARG A 1105 -25.59 16.35 32.06
CA ARG A 1105 -26.64 15.31 32.08
C ARG A 1105 -27.31 15.13 30.72
N ARG A 1106 -27.35 16.17 29.88
CA ARG A 1106 -27.88 16.09 28.51
C ARG A 1106 -26.85 15.58 27.51
N LEU A 1107 -25.61 16.08 27.58
CA LEU A 1107 -24.56 15.75 26.60
C LEU A 1107 -23.85 14.41 26.90
N LEU A 1108 -23.74 14.05 28.17
CA LEU A 1108 -23.00 12.89 28.68
C LEU A 1108 -23.95 11.86 29.31
N GLU A 1109 -25.15 11.70 28.75
CA GLU A 1109 -26.21 10.83 29.28
C GLU A 1109 -25.71 9.40 29.55
N LEU A 1110 -24.82 8.89 28.69
CA LEU A 1110 -24.26 7.53 28.76
C LEU A 1110 -22.99 7.44 29.63
N ASN A 1111 -22.49 8.53 30.20
CA ASN A 1111 -21.25 8.54 30.98
C ASN A 1111 -21.51 8.28 32.47
N ALA A 1112 -21.32 7.02 32.90
CA ALA A 1112 -21.56 6.60 34.28
C ALA A 1112 -20.70 7.35 35.32
N GLN A 1113 -19.44 7.67 35.00
CA GLN A 1113 -18.53 8.37 35.90
C GLN A 1113 -19.02 9.79 36.20
N PHE A 1114 -19.39 10.55 35.16
CA PHE A 1114 -19.92 11.90 35.31
C PHE A 1114 -21.23 11.90 36.12
N ARG A 1115 -22.17 10.97 35.83
CA ARG A 1115 -23.44 10.89 36.57
C ARG A 1115 -23.22 10.65 38.06
N SER A 1116 -22.36 9.70 38.41
CA SER A 1116 -22.00 9.41 39.81
C SER A 1116 -21.45 10.64 40.53
N VAL A 1117 -20.54 11.38 39.89
CA VAL A 1117 -19.97 12.62 40.43
C VAL A 1117 -21.02 13.72 40.55
N ALA A 1118 -21.87 13.90 39.53
CA ALA A 1118 -22.95 14.87 39.53
C ALA A 1118 -23.96 14.62 40.66
N ASP A 1119 -24.35 13.37 40.88
CA ASP A 1119 -25.31 12.99 41.93
C ASP A 1119 -24.71 13.16 43.32
N HIS A 1120 -23.40 12.91 43.48
CA HIS A 1120 -22.69 13.14 44.73
C HIS A 1120 -22.54 14.63 45.08
N CYS A 1121 -22.21 15.48 44.10
CA CYS A 1121 -21.92 16.90 44.32
C CYS A 1121 -23.16 17.81 44.32
N ALA A 1122 -24.20 17.48 43.55
CA ALA A 1122 -25.39 18.33 43.39
C ALA A 1122 -26.10 18.70 44.71
N PRO A 1123 -26.29 17.79 45.70
CA PRO A 1123 -26.97 18.15 46.95
C PRO A 1123 -26.22 19.23 47.75
N ALA A 1124 -24.89 19.18 47.78
CA ALA A 1124 -24.09 20.17 48.50
C ALA A 1124 -24.17 21.55 47.83
N LEU A 1125 -24.12 21.59 46.50
CA LEU A 1125 -24.25 22.82 45.72
C LEU A 1125 -25.64 23.46 45.86
N LYS A 1126 -26.71 22.66 45.85
CA LYS A 1126 -28.08 23.15 46.07
C LYS A 1126 -28.22 23.83 47.42
N LYS A 1127 -27.72 23.22 48.50
CA LYS A 1127 -27.70 23.83 49.84
C LYS A 1127 -26.96 25.17 49.89
N MET A 1128 -25.87 25.32 49.13
CA MET A 1128 -25.14 26.59 49.05
C MET A 1128 -25.96 27.70 48.37
N VAL A 1129 -26.81 27.34 47.41
CA VAL A 1129 -27.70 28.26 46.70
C VAL A 1129 -28.96 28.57 47.54
N GLU A 1130 -29.52 27.56 48.22
CA GLU A 1130 -30.75 27.65 49.03
C GLU A 1130 -30.56 28.40 50.36
N ALA A 1131 -29.33 28.55 50.87
CA ALA A 1131 -29.03 29.27 52.11
C ALA A 1131 -29.40 30.79 52.10
N GLU A 1132 -29.95 31.29 50.99
CA GLU A 1132 -30.54 32.61 50.82
C GLU A 1132 -32.08 32.62 51.07
N GLU A 1133 -32.81 31.54 50.76
CA GLU A 1133 -34.28 31.53 50.86
C GLU A 1133 -34.77 31.56 52.32
N ASP A 1134 -34.00 30.97 53.25
CA ASP A 1134 -34.28 31.03 54.69
C ASP A 1134 -33.77 32.32 55.39
N ARG A 1135 -33.11 33.23 54.64
CA ARG A 1135 -32.64 34.54 55.15
C ARG A 1135 -33.36 35.72 54.50
N SER A 1136 -34.55 35.51 53.93
CA SER A 1136 -35.47 36.61 53.68
C SER A 1136 -35.85 37.25 55.03
N ILE A 1137 -35.41 38.48 55.21
CA ILE A 1137 -35.66 39.39 56.33
C ILE A 1137 -37.15 39.29 56.76
N PRO A 1138 -37.48 39.04 58.06
CA PRO A 1138 -38.83 39.34 58.53
C PRO A 1138 -39.02 40.86 58.43
N LEU A 1139 -40.03 41.25 57.64
CA LEU A 1139 -40.45 42.63 57.31
C LEU A 1139 -40.28 43.64 58.46
#